data_AF-A0AAQ0BQ40-F1
#
_entry.id   AF-A0AAQ0BQ40-F1
#
_cell.length_a   1.000
_cell.length_b   1.000
_cell.length_c   1.000
_cell.angle_alpha   90.00
_cell.angle_beta   90.00
_cell.angle_gamma   90.00
#
_symmetry.space_group_name_H-M   'P 1'
#
loop_
_entity.id
_entity.type
_entity.pdbx_description
1 polymer ?
#
loop_
_entity_poly.entity_id
_entity_poly.type
_entity_poly.pdbx_seq_one_letter_code
_entity_poly.pdbx_strand_id
1 'polypeptide(L)'
;MFDKILIANRGEIACRVAATCRRLGIASVAVYSDADANAKHLAACDEAVPIGGAAAADSYLRGDRVIAAALATGAQAVHPGYGFLSENETFAEACAAAGLVFIGPPVQAIAAMGSKAAAKALMQQAGVPLVPGYHGADQDPALLHREADAIGYPVLLKASAGGGGKGMRVVERSADFPAALASCQREAASSFGNDRVLIEKYLLRPRHVEVQVFGDTLGNTVYLFDRDCSVQRRHQKVLEEAPAPGLSDAQRRAMGDAAVAAARAVGYVGAGTVEFIVTGEQFYFMEMNTRLQVEHPVTEMVSGLDLVEWQLRAASGEPLPLRQEALRVTGHAIEARLYAESPARGFLPSTGTLTHLRLPEGVEFATGAPVRVDSGVREGDAITPFYDPMIAKLIVHGADRAEALKRMARALRECEAVGLATNAAFLQRIVESAPFASGDLDTGLIERHHDTLFAPRALAPAAVALACAALLARERDAAQSGGAGAAIAPGASPWQALPDWRLNGAYTRTLAWRPADQEAAVTVRYERGAHGERLAIGDAAAAPFSWQRGASAREFVVTLGGERGAGRVVAEGDTFHVFVQGAADTLEWLSPLAHAGDAEHGGGRLTAPMPGKVIAVLVEPGQAVEAGAPLIVMEAMKMEHTIGAPSAGVVAEVLYAVGDQVADGAQLITLETAA
;
A
#
# COMPACT_ATOMS: atom_id res chain seq x y z
N MET A 1 17.30 20.72 -22.03
CA MET A 1 16.57 20.71 -20.74
C MET A 1 15.36 21.64 -20.79
N PHE A 2 14.25 21.26 -20.15
CA PHE A 2 13.04 22.08 -20.02
C PHE A 2 13.19 23.19 -18.97
N ASP A 3 12.45 24.28 -19.15
CA ASP A 3 12.31 25.37 -18.17
C ASP A 3 11.11 25.13 -17.24
N LYS A 4 10.02 24.57 -17.78
CA LYS A 4 8.78 24.28 -17.04
C LYS A 4 8.10 23.03 -17.54
N ILE A 5 7.65 22.17 -16.62
CA ILE A 5 6.84 20.98 -16.94
C ILE A 5 5.57 20.91 -16.09
N LEU A 6 4.56 20.21 -16.61
CA LEU A 6 3.37 19.83 -15.84
C LEU A 6 3.49 18.37 -15.40
N ILE A 7 3.15 18.09 -14.15
CA ILE A 7 3.12 16.74 -13.59
C ILE A 7 1.67 16.26 -13.59
N ALA A 8 1.33 15.35 -14.50
CA ALA A 8 -0.03 14.84 -14.71
C ALA A 8 -0.35 13.68 -13.75
N ASN A 9 -0.09 13.87 -12.47
CA ASN A 9 -0.29 12.87 -11.42
C ASN A 9 -0.46 13.53 -10.04
N ARG A 10 -0.63 12.70 -9.01
CA ARG A 10 -0.85 13.12 -7.62
C ARG A 10 0.03 12.36 -6.63
N GLY A 11 -0.12 12.66 -5.35
CA GLY A 11 0.44 11.86 -4.26
C GLY A 11 1.98 11.82 -4.28
N GLU A 12 2.55 10.67 -3.91
CA GLU A 12 4.01 10.56 -3.72
C GLU A 12 4.77 10.78 -5.03
N ILE A 13 4.28 10.25 -6.15
CA ILE A 13 4.97 10.35 -7.43
C ILE A 13 5.03 11.79 -7.95
N ALA A 14 4.00 12.59 -7.69
CA ALA A 14 4.04 14.00 -8.04
C ALA A 14 5.09 14.75 -7.20
N CYS A 15 5.19 14.45 -5.90
CA CYS A 15 6.24 14.98 -5.03
C CYS A 15 7.64 14.52 -5.49
N ARG A 16 7.78 13.23 -5.86
CA ARG A 16 9.01 12.63 -6.36
C ARG A 16 9.53 13.33 -7.61
N VAL A 17 8.65 13.61 -8.58
CA VAL A 17 9.03 14.31 -9.81
C VAL A 17 9.35 15.78 -9.54
N ALA A 18 8.54 16.45 -8.71
CA ALA A 18 8.76 17.83 -8.32
C ALA A 18 10.11 18.02 -7.58
N ALA A 19 10.51 17.07 -6.73
CA ALA A 19 11.80 17.10 -6.04
C ALA A 19 12.98 17.11 -7.02
N THR A 20 12.94 16.29 -8.07
CA THR A 20 13.96 16.30 -9.13
C THR A 20 13.91 17.60 -9.94
N CYS A 21 12.72 18.09 -10.30
CA CYS A 21 12.57 19.36 -11.03
C CYS A 21 13.22 20.51 -10.26
N ARG A 22 12.90 20.63 -8.96
CA ARG A 22 13.48 21.64 -8.07
C ARG A 22 15.00 21.56 -8.00
N ARG A 23 15.57 20.35 -7.88
CA ARG A 23 17.03 20.15 -7.87
C ARG A 23 17.69 20.59 -9.18
N LEU A 24 17.01 20.41 -10.31
CA LEU A 24 17.50 20.77 -11.64
C LEU A 24 17.16 22.22 -12.05
N GLY A 25 16.43 22.96 -11.22
CA GLY A 25 16.00 24.34 -11.52
C GLY A 25 14.87 24.43 -12.54
N ILE A 26 14.06 23.40 -12.68
CA ILE A 26 12.92 23.33 -13.60
C ILE A 26 11.65 23.66 -12.83
N ALA A 27 10.87 24.62 -13.32
CA ALA A 27 9.58 24.96 -12.72
C ALA A 27 8.58 23.83 -12.92
N SER A 28 7.79 23.55 -11.89
CA SER A 28 6.87 22.41 -11.83
C SER A 28 5.44 22.87 -11.60
N VAL A 29 4.51 22.33 -12.38
CA VAL A 29 3.07 22.58 -12.25
C VAL A 29 2.38 21.30 -11.80
N ALA A 30 1.72 21.36 -10.64
CA ALA A 30 0.80 20.32 -10.19
C ALA A 30 -0.57 20.48 -10.83
N VAL A 31 -1.27 19.36 -11.03
CA VAL A 31 -2.72 19.34 -11.24
C VAL A 31 -3.41 18.69 -10.05
N TYR A 32 -4.65 19.07 -9.78
CA TYR A 32 -5.41 18.53 -8.66
C TYR A 32 -6.91 18.45 -8.90
N SER A 33 -7.55 17.45 -8.28
CA SER A 33 -8.99 17.34 -8.19
C SER A 33 -9.53 18.07 -6.95
N ASP A 34 -10.85 18.23 -6.86
CA ASP A 34 -11.50 18.76 -5.65
C ASP A 34 -11.11 18.00 -4.36
N ALA A 35 -10.87 16.69 -4.44
CA ALA A 35 -10.45 15.87 -3.30
C ALA A 35 -8.99 16.11 -2.87
N ASP A 36 -8.16 16.70 -3.74
CA ASP A 36 -6.73 16.94 -3.53
C ASP A 36 -6.38 18.40 -3.26
N ALA A 37 -7.37 19.26 -3.01
CA ALA A 37 -7.17 20.70 -2.83
C ALA A 37 -6.15 21.06 -1.71
N ASN A 38 -5.88 20.14 -0.78
CA ASN A 38 -4.91 20.30 0.31
C ASN A 38 -3.77 19.27 0.29
N ALA A 39 -3.64 18.48 -0.78
CA ALA A 39 -2.67 17.39 -0.87
C ALA A 39 -1.22 17.89 -0.86
N LYS A 40 -0.31 17.07 -0.31
CA LYS A 40 1.13 17.40 -0.17
C LYS A 40 1.78 17.83 -1.48
N HIS A 41 1.40 17.25 -2.62
CA HIS A 41 2.05 17.52 -3.91
C HIS A 41 1.81 18.92 -4.47
N LEU A 42 0.72 19.59 -4.08
CA LEU A 42 0.48 21.00 -4.46
C LEU A 42 1.56 21.90 -3.86
N ALA A 43 1.97 21.64 -2.62
CA ALA A 43 3.04 22.38 -1.95
C ALA A 43 4.45 21.94 -2.41
N ALA A 44 4.56 20.78 -3.08
CA ALA A 44 5.81 20.31 -3.67
C ALA A 44 6.13 21.02 -5.00
N CYS A 45 5.11 21.50 -5.72
CA CYS A 45 5.26 22.18 -7.00
C CYS A 45 5.25 23.71 -6.87
N ASP A 46 5.65 24.41 -7.92
CA ASP A 46 5.73 25.88 -7.96
C ASP A 46 4.36 26.52 -8.29
N GLU A 47 3.54 25.83 -9.08
CA GLU A 47 2.18 26.22 -9.44
C GLU A 47 1.21 25.02 -9.32
N ALA A 48 -0.09 25.29 -9.18
CA ALA A 48 -1.11 24.24 -9.12
C ALA A 48 -2.39 24.65 -9.85
N VAL A 49 -2.97 23.74 -10.63
CA VAL A 49 -4.19 23.99 -11.44
C VAL A 49 -5.28 22.95 -11.15
N PRO A 50 -6.54 23.37 -10.86
CA PRO A 50 -7.64 22.44 -10.67
C PRO A 50 -8.07 21.82 -12.01
N ILE A 51 -8.34 20.51 -12.03
CA ILE A 51 -8.72 19.76 -13.23
C ILE A 51 -10.06 19.03 -13.12
N GLY A 52 -10.80 19.16 -12.02
CA GLY A 52 -12.18 18.68 -11.92
C GLY A 52 -12.54 18.01 -10.61
N GLY A 53 -13.63 17.22 -10.68
CA GLY A 53 -14.24 16.56 -9.53
C GLY A 53 -13.35 15.50 -8.89
N ALA A 54 -13.78 15.04 -7.72
CA ALA A 54 -13.03 14.11 -6.88
C ALA A 54 -12.68 12.77 -7.57
N ALA A 55 -13.57 12.21 -8.39
CA ALA A 55 -13.28 10.95 -9.09
C ALA A 55 -12.20 11.15 -10.16
N ALA A 56 -11.28 10.18 -10.30
CA ALA A 56 -10.23 10.23 -11.30
C ALA A 56 -10.77 10.36 -12.74
N ALA A 57 -11.92 9.74 -13.05
CA ALA A 57 -12.59 9.84 -14.35
C ALA A 57 -13.03 11.28 -14.70
N ASP A 58 -13.30 12.10 -13.67
CA ASP A 58 -13.72 13.49 -13.82
C ASP A 58 -12.54 14.48 -13.71
N SER A 59 -11.33 13.99 -13.42
CA SER A 59 -10.11 14.77 -13.16
C SER A 59 -8.87 14.18 -13.83
N TYR A 60 -8.06 13.38 -13.13
CA TYR A 60 -6.74 12.91 -13.61
C TYR A 60 -6.77 12.08 -14.90
N LEU A 61 -7.91 11.49 -15.26
CA LEU A 61 -8.11 10.77 -16.52
C LEU A 61 -8.67 11.66 -17.64
N ARG A 62 -8.95 12.95 -17.37
CA ARG A 62 -9.38 13.95 -18.35
C ARG A 62 -8.16 14.57 -19.04
N GLY A 63 -7.60 13.82 -19.99
CA GLY A 63 -6.44 14.26 -20.77
C GLY A 63 -6.61 15.63 -21.43
N ASP A 64 -7.83 15.95 -21.87
CA ASP A 64 -8.19 17.26 -22.41
C ASP A 64 -7.96 18.40 -21.41
N ARG A 65 -8.31 18.20 -20.14
CA ARG A 65 -8.11 19.19 -19.07
C ARG A 65 -6.66 19.29 -18.65
N VAL A 66 -5.95 18.17 -18.59
CA VAL A 66 -4.51 18.14 -18.29
C VAL A 66 -3.72 18.92 -19.36
N ILE A 67 -4.01 18.69 -20.65
CA ILE A 67 -3.38 19.42 -21.75
C ILE A 67 -3.73 20.90 -21.69
N ALA A 68 -4.99 21.26 -21.44
CA ALA A 68 -5.39 22.66 -21.29
C ALA A 68 -4.64 23.36 -20.14
N ALA A 69 -4.45 22.67 -19.00
CA ALA A 69 -3.68 23.18 -17.86
C ALA A 69 -2.19 23.37 -18.22
N ALA A 70 -1.58 22.42 -18.95
CA ALA A 70 -0.19 22.51 -19.37
C ALA A 70 0.03 23.71 -20.30
N LEU A 71 -0.86 23.90 -21.28
CA LEU A 71 -0.81 25.04 -22.19
C LEU A 71 -1.03 26.38 -21.47
N ALA A 72 -2.01 26.45 -20.57
CA ALA A 72 -2.34 27.68 -19.84
C ALA A 72 -1.21 28.16 -18.91
N THR A 73 -0.41 27.23 -18.38
CA THR A 73 0.72 27.53 -17.48
C THR A 73 2.06 27.67 -18.21
N GLY A 74 2.08 27.42 -19.52
CA GLY A 74 3.28 27.49 -20.35
C GLY A 74 4.26 26.34 -20.12
N ALA A 75 3.79 25.18 -19.65
CA ALA A 75 4.61 23.98 -19.56
C ALA A 75 5.04 23.51 -20.96
N GLN A 76 6.29 23.09 -21.11
CA GLN A 76 6.86 22.59 -22.36
C GLN A 76 6.67 21.07 -22.52
N ALA A 77 6.45 20.39 -21.40
CA ALA A 77 6.35 18.94 -21.33
C ALA A 77 5.38 18.48 -20.23
N VAL A 78 4.89 17.26 -20.36
CA VAL A 78 4.03 16.59 -19.37
C VAL A 78 4.72 15.34 -18.86
N HIS A 79 4.96 15.27 -17.55
CA HIS A 79 5.42 14.07 -16.88
C HIS A 79 4.22 13.29 -16.32
N PRO A 80 3.92 12.09 -16.83
CA PRO A 80 2.73 11.36 -16.41
C PRO A 80 2.91 10.61 -15.08
N GLY A 81 4.15 10.41 -14.63
CA GLY A 81 4.43 9.55 -13.48
C GLY A 81 4.14 8.09 -13.82
N TYR A 82 3.31 7.44 -13.02
CA TYR A 82 2.81 6.08 -13.25
C TYR A 82 1.30 5.99 -13.01
N GLY A 83 0.64 5.02 -13.63
CA GLY A 83 -0.82 4.93 -13.61
C GLY A 83 -1.48 6.12 -14.33
N PHE A 84 -2.79 6.28 -14.15
CA PHE A 84 -3.59 7.29 -14.87
C PHE A 84 -3.34 7.27 -16.39
N LEU A 85 -2.71 8.32 -16.92
CA LEU A 85 -2.49 8.55 -18.34
C LEU A 85 -1.08 8.13 -18.81
N SER A 86 -0.25 7.52 -17.95
CA SER A 86 1.15 7.20 -18.28
C SER A 86 1.34 6.18 -19.40
N GLU A 87 0.33 5.35 -19.65
CA GLU A 87 0.35 4.29 -20.67
C GLU A 87 -0.83 4.46 -21.64
N ASN A 88 -1.38 5.68 -21.73
CA ASN A 88 -2.51 5.98 -22.58
C ASN A 88 -2.03 6.54 -23.92
N GLU A 89 -2.16 5.72 -24.97
CA GLU A 89 -1.78 6.06 -26.35
C GLU A 89 -2.41 7.37 -26.83
N THR A 90 -3.74 7.50 -26.70
CA THR A 90 -4.50 8.67 -27.13
C THR A 90 -4.04 9.95 -26.43
N PHE A 91 -3.66 9.86 -25.15
CA PHE A 91 -3.16 11.01 -24.40
C PHE A 91 -1.76 11.44 -24.86
N ALA A 92 -0.86 10.49 -25.11
CA ALA A 92 0.47 10.77 -25.62
C ALA A 92 0.40 11.41 -27.02
N GLU A 93 -0.49 10.93 -27.90
CA GLU A 93 -0.77 11.55 -29.20
C GLU A 93 -1.32 12.97 -29.05
N ALA A 94 -2.28 13.17 -28.14
CA ALA A 94 -2.88 14.48 -27.90
C ALA A 94 -1.85 15.49 -27.34
N CYS A 95 -0.91 15.06 -26.50
CA CYS A 95 0.20 15.90 -26.04
C CYS A 95 1.06 16.35 -27.23
N ALA A 96 1.45 15.42 -28.11
CA ALA A 96 2.24 15.74 -29.30
C ALA A 96 1.49 16.70 -30.25
N ALA A 97 0.19 16.49 -30.47
CA ALA A 97 -0.66 17.37 -31.26
C ALA A 97 -0.78 18.79 -30.67
N ALA A 98 -0.69 18.92 -29.35
CA ALA A 98 -0.67 20.18 -28.62
C ALA A 98 0.73 20.83 -28.55
N GLY A 99 1.77 20.22 -29.11
CA GLY A 99 3.15 20.70 -29.04
C GLY A 99 3.82 20.48 -27.68
N LEU A 100 3.27 19.62 -26.83
CA LEU A 100 3.83 19.26 -25.53
C LEU A 100 4.66 17.98 -25.66
N VAL A 101 5.86 17.97 -25.07
CA VAL A 101 6.65 16.73 -24.99
C VAL A 101 6.06 15.81 -23.92
N PHE A 102 5.68 14.59 -24.31
CA PHE A 102 5.33 13.54 -23.37
C PHE A 102 6.61 12.92 -22.80
N ILE A 103 6.84 13.05 -21.48
CA ILE A 103 8.06 12.52 -20.83
C ILE A 103 7.84 11.02 -20.56
N GLY A 104 8.08 10.21 -21.59
CA GLY A 104 7.88 8.77 -21.58
C GLY A 104 8.20 8.15 -22.94
N PRO A 105 7.85 6.88 -23.15
CA PRO A 105 8.05 6.22 -24.44
C PRO A 105 7.19 6.85 -25.54
N PRO A 106 7.59 6.71 -26.83
CA PRO A 106 6.80 7.18 -27.95
C PRO A 106 5.48 6.41 -28.06
N VAL A 107 4.48 7.03 -28.68
CA VAL A 107 3.13 6.47 -28.90
C VAL A 107 3.18 5.06 -29.46
N GLN A 108 4.01 4.80 -30.48
CA GLN A 108 4.10 3.49 -31.11
C GLN A 108 4.62 2.41 -30.14
N ALA A 109 5.50 2.76 -29.20
CA ALA A 109 6.02 1.82 -28.21
C ALA A 109 4.96 1.49 -27.15
N ILE A 110 4.15 2.48 -26.73
CA ILE A 110 3.00 2.28 -25.84
C ILE A 110 1.99 1.33 -26.52
N ALA A 111 1.62 1.63 -27.76
CA ALA A 111 0.68 0.83 -28.54
C ALA A 111 1.17 -0.62 -28.75
N ALA A 112 2.45 -0.80 -29.10
CA ALA A 112 3.05 -2.10 -29.33
C ALA A 112 3.01 -3.01 -28.10
N MET A 113 3.12 -2.43 -26.90
CA MET A 113 3.12 -3.18 -25.64
C MET A 113 1.73 -3.30 -24.99
N GLY A 114 0.73 -2.55 -25.45
CA GLY A 114 -0.63 -2.60 -24.90
C GLY A 114 -1.42 -3.90 -25.19
N SER A 115 -1.05 -4.65 -26.23
CA SER A 115 -1.67 -5.94 -26.58
C SER A 115 -0.73 -7.10 -26.27
N LYS A 116 -1.15 -8.03 -25.39
CA LYS A 116 -0.35 -9.20 -24.98
C LYS A 116 0.11 -10.06 -26.15
N ALA A 117 -0.78 -10.30 -27.12
CA ALA A 117 -0.45 -11.12 -28.29
C ALA A 117 0.55 -10.41 -29.21
N ALA A 118 0.36 -9.11 -29.44
CA ALA A 118 1.26 -8.31 -30.29
C ALA A 118 2.64 -8.15 -29.63
N ALA A 119 2.65 -7.86 -28.33
CA ALA A 119 3.86 -7.76 -27.52
C ALA A 119 4.66 -9.06 -27.57
N LYS A 120 4.02 -10.22 -27.35
CA LYS A 120 4.68 -11.52 -27.42
C LYS A 120 5.26 -11.82 -28.80
N ALA A 121 4.51 -11.57 -29.88
CA ALA A 121 5.02 -11.78 -31.23
C ALA A 121 6.28 -10.94 -31.50
N LEU A 122 6.29 -9.68 -31.06
CA LEU A 122 7.44 -8.80 -31.18
C LEU A 122 8.62 -9.27 -30.33
N MET A 123 8.36 -9.67 -29.08
CA MET A 123 9.39 -10.20 -28.18
C MET A 123 10.02 -11.49 -28.71
N GLN A 124 9.24 -12.37 -29.32
CA GLN A 124 9.75 -13.57 -29.99
C GLN A 124 10.68 -13.21 -31.15
N GLN A 125 10.30 -12.24 -31.99
CA GLN A 125 11.14 -11.75 -33.08
C GLN A 125 12.42 -11.08 -32.58
N ALA A 126 12.35 -10.43 -31.41
CA ALA A 126 13.50 -9.82 -30.74
C ALA A 126 14.41 -10.82 -29.99
N GLY A 127 14.10 -12.12 -30.04
CA GLY A 127 14.89 -13.16 -29.37
C GLY A 127 14.73 -13.19 -27.85
N VAL A 128 13.68 -12.56 -27.31
CA VAL A 128 13.39 -12.54 -25.88
C VAL A 128 12.68 -13.85 -25.50
N PRO A 129 13.17 -14.59 -24.48
CA PRO A 129 12.55 -15.86 -24.07
C PRO A 129 11.08 -15.66 -23.66
N LEU A 130 10.18 -16.45 -24.23
CA LEU A 130 8.75 -16.45 -23.88
C LEU A 130 8.38 -17.72 -23.11
N VAL A 131 7.37 -17.61 -22.24
CA VAL A 131 6.76 -18.79 -21.61
C VAL A 131 6.24 -19.71 -22.73
N PRO A 132 6.57 -21.02 -22.71
CA PRO A 132 6.01 -21.97 -23.67
C PRO A 132 4.48 -21.88 -23.67
N GLY A 133 3.88 -21.76 -24.84
CA GLY A 133 2.46 -21.45 -24.93
C GLY A 133 1.94 -21.38 -26.35
N TYR A 134 0.62 -21.32 -26.46
CA TYR A 134 -0.09 -21.08 -27.70
C TYR A 134 -0.69 -19.67 -27.72
N HIS A 135 -0.34 -18.91 -28.75
CA HIS A 135 -0.74 -17.51 -28.94
C HIS A 135 -1.28 -17.24 -30.36
N GLY A 136 -1.64 -18.31 -31.08
CA GLY A 136 -2.02 -18.23 -32.49
C GLY A 136 -3.38 -17.58 -32.73
N ALA A 137 -3.63 -17.27 -34.02
CA ALA A 137 -4.89 -16.68 -34.45
C ALA A 137 -6.07 -17.67 -34.37
N ASP A 138 -5.80 -18.96 -34.54
CA ASP A 138 -6.82 -20.02 -34.50
C ASP A 138 -7.32 -20.24 -33.07
N GLN A 139 -8.64 -20.34 -32.92
CA GLN A 139 -9.33 -20.46 -31.63
C GLN A 139 -10.24 -21.68 -31.59
N ASP A 140 -10.06 -22.64 -32.50
CA ASP A 140 -10.77 -23.92 -32.46
C ASP A 140 -10.53 -24.61 -31.09
N PRO A 141 -11.59 -24.92 -30.32
CA PRO A 141 -11.46 -25.54 -29.00
C PRO A 141 -10.69 -26.87 -28.98
N ALA A 142 -10.82 -27.69 -30.03
CA ALA A 142 -10.11 -28.96 -30.14
C ALA A 142 -8.63 -28.75 -30.47
N LEU A 143 -8.28 -27.72 -31.24
CA LEU A 143 -6.89 -27.31 -31.42
C LEU A 143 -6.30 -26.82 -30.10
N LEU A 144 -6.98 -25.88 -29.43
CA LEU A 144 -6.54 -25.33 -28.14
C LEU A 144 -6.31 -26.43 -27.10
N HIS A 145 -7.17 -27.45 -27.07
CA HIS A 145 -7.00 -28.60 -26.18
C HIS A 145 -5.75 -29.43 -26.54
N ARG A 146 -5.52 -29.73 -27.83
CA ARG A 146 -4.29 -30.41 -28.26
C ARG A 146 -3.02 -29.62 -27.93
N GLU A 147 -3.06 -28.30 -28.09
CA GLU A 147 -1.95 -27.41 -27.75
C GLU A 147 -1.67 -27.44 -26.24
N ALA A 148 -2.71 -27.39 -25.41
CA ALA A 148 -2.57 -27.54 -23.96
C ALA A 148 -1.95 -28.90 -23.57
N ASP A 149 -2.38 -29.98 -24.22
CA ASP A 149 -1.81 -31.32 -24.01
C ASP A 149 -0.33 -31.38 -24.44
N ALA A 150 0.03 -30.70 -25.53
CA ALA A 150 1.41 -30.63 -26.03
C ALA A 150 2.33 -29.78 -25.14
N ILE A 151 1.84 -28.66 -24.59
CA ILE A 151 2.55 -27.82 -23.61
C ILE A 151 2.77 -28.59 -22.30
N GLY A 152 1.79 -29.41 -21.93
CA GLY A 152 1.77 -30.23 -20.73
C GLY A 152 1.28 -29.47 -19.50
N TYR A 153 0.52 -30.15 -18.65
CA TYR A 153 -0.10 -29.57 -17.46
C TYR A 153 0.88 -29.38 -16.28
N PRO A 154 0.61 -28.47 -15.33
CA PRO A 154 -0.47 -27.47 -15.36
C PRO A 154 -0.24 -26.39 -16.44
N VAL A 155 -1.33 -25.90 -17.02
CA VAL A 155 -1.36 -24.78 -17.97
C VAL A 155 -2.24 -23.65 -17.44
N LEU A 156 -2.00 -22.43 -17.93
CA LEU A 156 -2.74 -21.23 -17.59
C LEU A 156 -3.46 -20.72 -18.83
N LEU A 157 -4.78 -20.68 -18.76
CA LEU A 157 -5.63 -20.00 -19.74
C LEU A 157 -5.70 -18.53 -19.37
N LYS A 158 -5.49 -17.64 -20.35
CA LYS A 158 -5.60 -16.19 -20.19
C LYS A 158 -6.43 -15.58 -21.31
N ALA A 159 -7.23 -14.58 -21.00
CA ALA A 159 -7.81 -13.72 -22.02
C ALA A 159 -6.70 -13.01 -22.83
N SER A 160 -6.89 -12.89 -24.15
CA SER A 160 -5.92 -12.24 -25.04
C SER A 160 -5.90 -10.72 -24.89
N ALA A 161 -6.98 -10.13 -24.40
CA ALA A 161 -7.12 -8.72 -24.07
C ALA A 161 -7.28 -8.53 -22.55
N GLY A 162 -6.89 -7.37 -22.03
CA GLY A 162 -7.02 -7.01 -20.62
C GLY A 162 -5.79 -7.30 -19.73
N GLY A 163 -5.80 -6.74 -18.52
CA GLY A 163 -4.72 -6.82 -17.52
C GLY A 163 -5.24 -7.13 -16.10
N GLY A 164 -4.33 -7.28 -15.12
CA GLY A 164 -4.71 -7.39 -13.70
C GLY A 164 -5.31 -8.74 -13.26
N GLY A 165 -5.01 -9.83 -13.98
CA GLY A 165 -5.35 -11.20 -13.57
C GLY A 165 -6.81 -11.64 -13.76
N LYS A 166 -7.69 -10.78 -14.28
CA LYS A 166 -9.07 -11.15 -14.68
C LYS A 166 -9.04 -12.04 -15.93
N GLY A 167 -9.91 -13.06 -15.97
CA GLY A 167 -9.94 -14.04 -17.07
C GLY A 167 -8.75 -15.00 -17.10
N MET A 168 -8.16 -15.31 -15.94
CA MET A 168 -7.10 -16.31 -15.82
C MET A 168 -7.59 -17.58 -15.13
N ARG A 169 -7.30 -18.76 -15.68
CA ARG A 169 -7.58 -20.05 -15.03
C ARG A 169 -6.42 -21.02 -15.15
N VAL A 170 -5.99 -21.56 -14.02
CA VAL A 170 -5.07 -22.70 -13.98
C VAL A 170 -5.87 -23.97 -14.28
N VAL A 171 -5.35 -24.77 -15.20
CA VAL A 171 -5.87 -26.09 -15.55
C VAL A 171 -4.80 -27.10 -15.19
N GLU A 172 -5.12 -28.04 -14.30
CA GLU A 172 -4.15 -29.02 -13.80
C GLU A 172 -4.14 -30.33 -14.60
N ARG A 173 -5.21 -30.64 -15.33
CA ARG A 173 -5.36 -31.90 -16.06
C ARG A 173 -6.14 -31.70 -17.36
N SER A 174 -5.82 -32.51 -18.36
CA SER A 174 -6.47 -32.48 -19.68
C SER A 174 -7.99 -32.59 -19.65
N ALA A 175 -8.54 -33.44 -18.77
CA ALA A 175 -9.98 -33.63 -18.64
C ALA A 175 -10.73 -32.35 -18.20
N ASP A 176 -10.06 -31.43 -17.50
CA ASP A 176 -10.67 -30.20 -16.96
C ASP A 176 -10.61 -29.05 -17.98
N PHE A 177 -9.83 -29.19 -19.06
CA PHE A 177 -9.56 -28.13 -20.04
C PHE A 177 -10.81 -27.61 -20.76
N PRO A 178 -11.72 -28.45 -21.31
CA PRO A 178 -12.87 -27.94 -22.06
C PRO A 178 -13.79 -27.04 -21.24
N ALA A 179 -14.02 -27.40 -19.97
CA ALA A 179 -14.86 -26.61 -19.06
C ALA A 179 -14.17 -25.29 -18.68
N ALA A 180 -12.86 -25.32 -18.42
CA ALA A 180 -12.08 -24.14 -18.11
C ALA A 180 -12.01 -23.17 -19.29
N LEU A 181 -11.80 -23.67 -20.52
CA LEU A 181 -11.78 -22.88 -21.75
C LEU A 181 -13.11 -22.14 -21.96
N ALA A 182 -14.23 -22.87 -21.93
CA ALA A 182 -15.55 -22.27 -22.12
C ALA A 182 -15.85 -21.20 -21.06
N SER A 183 -15.40 -21.41 -19.82
CA SER A 183 -15.53 -20.39 -18.79
C SER A 183 -14.65 -19.17 -19.03
N CYS A 184 -13.40 -19.36 -19.45
CA CYS A 184 -12.46 -18.27 -19.71
C CYS A 184 -12.97 -17.39 -20.87
N GLN A 185 -13.49 -17.99 -21.94
CA GLN A 185 -14.05 -17.27 -23.09
C GLN A 185 -15.28 -16.43 -22.71
N ARG A 186 -16.19 -16.97 -21.87
CA ARG A 186 -17.35 -16.19 -21.37
C ARG A 186 -16.90 -14.98 -20.55
N GLU A 187 -15.94 -15.18 -19.65
CA GLU A 187 -15.41 -14.08 -18.83
C GLU A 187 -14.71 -13.03 -19.70
N ALA A 188 -13.88 -13.46 -20.65
CA ALA A 188 -13.18 -12.59 -21.58
C ALA A 188 -14.14 -11.78 -22.47
N ALA A 189 -15.18 -12.43 -23.01
CA ALA A 189 -16.22 -11.75 -23.78
C ALA A 189 -16.98 -10.72 -22.94
N SER A 190 -17.38 -11.07 -21.72
CA SER A 190 -18.12 -10.16 -20.83
C SER A 190 -17.28 -8.98 -20.33
N SER A 191 -15.98 -9.21 -20.08
CA SER A 191 -15.09 -8.21 -19.48
C SER A 191 -14.39 -7.33 -20.50
N PHE A 192 -14.09 -7.87 -21.68
CA PHE A 192 -13.22 -7.22 -22.68
C PHE A 192 -13.82 -7.18 -24.09
N GLY A 193 -15.03 -7.69 -24.29
CA GLY A 193 -15.66 -7.77 -25.62
C GLY A 193 -14.92 -8.67 -26.61
N ASN A 194 -14.02 -9.52 -26.12
CA ASN A 194 -13.14 -10.36 -26.94
C ASN A 194 -13.02 -11.74 -26.27
N ASP A 195 -13.44 -12.79 -26.96
CA ASP A 195 -13.46 -14.17 -26.47
C ASP A 195 -12.15 -14.93 -26.73
N ARG A 196 -11.15 -14.28 -27.34
CA ARG A 196 -9.86 -14.92 -27.67
C ARG A 196 -9.07 -15.21 -26.40
N VAL A 197 -8.46 -16.39 -26.37
CA VAL A 197 -7.62 -16.87 -25.27
C VAL A 197 -6.20 -17.22 -25.73
N LEU A 198 -5.31 -17.22 -24.75
CA LEU A 198 -3.92 -17.65 -24.84
C LEU A 198 -3.72 -18.82 -23.85
N ILE A 199 -2.87 -19.78 -24.23
CA ILE A 199 -2.49 -20.90 -23.36
C ILE A 199 -1.01 -20.74 -23.02
N GLU A 200 -0.66 -20.83 -21.75
CA GLU A 200 0.73 -20.76 -21.31
C GLU A 200 1.03 -21.91 -20.36
N LYS A 201 2.30 -22.33 -20.31
CA LYS A 201 2.76 -23.21 -19.26
C LYS A 201 2.58 -22.52 -17.91
N TYR A 202 1.92 -23.19 -16.96
CA TYR A 202 1.85 -22.69 -15.60
C TYR A 202 3.15 -23.06 -14.87
N LEU A 203 3.86 -22.03 -14.41
CA LEU A 203 5.15 -22.16 -13.73
C LEU A 203 4.92 -22.31 -12.22
N LEU A 204 5.49 -23.35 -11.62
CA LEU A 204 5.36 -23.62 -10.19
C LEU A 204 6.39 -22.82 -9.40
N ARG A 205 5.96 -22.16 -8.32
CA ARG A 205 6.76 -21.26 -7.47
C ARG A 205 7.58 -20.23 -8.29
N PRO A 206 6.93 -19.44 -9.15
CA PRO A 206 7.64 -18.45 -9.95
C PRO A 206 8.07 -17.26 -9.09
N ARG A 207 9.26 -16.75 -9.37
CA ARG A 207 9.72 -15.43 -8.92
C ARG A 207 9.33 -14.39 -9.96
N HIS A 208 8.89 -13.22 -9.48
CA HIS A 208 8.66 -12.06 -10.31
C HIS A 208 9.91 -11.19 -10.24
N VAL A 209 10.73 -11.24 -11.29
CA VAL A 209 11.96 -10.45 -11.38
C VAL A 209 11.85 -9.53 -12.59
N GLU A 210 12.17 -8.27 -12.41
CA GLU A 210 12.04 -7.27 -13.46
C GLU A 210 13.36 -6.54 -13.69
N VAL A 211 13.53 -6.00 -14.89
CA VAL A 211 14.73 -5.27 -15.29
C VAL A 211 14.35 -3.85 -15.67
N GLN A 212 15.00 -2.87 -15.02
CA GLN A 212 14.89 -1.47 -15.42
C GLN A 212 15.60 -1.27 -16.75
N VAL A 213 14.94 -0.66 -17.72
CA VAL A 213 15.56 -0.22 -18.97
C VAL A 213 15.44 1.29 -19.13
N PHE A 214 16.37 1.85 -19.90
CA PHE A 214 16.37 3.25 -20.27
C PHE A 214 16.75 3.43 -21.73
N GLY A 215 15.95 4.20 -22.48
CA GLY A 215 16.23 4.57 -23.86
C GLY A 215 16.31 6.10 -24.04
N ASP A 216 17.11 6.56 -24.99
CA ASP A 216 17.10 7.95 -25.45
C ASP A 216 16.60 8.07 -26.90
N THR A 217 16.37 9.31 -27.35
CA THR A 217 15.92 9.60 -28.72
C THR A 217 17.00 9.36 -29.78
N LEU A 218 18.22 8.99 -29.38
CA LEU A 218 19.37 8.73 -30.25
C LEU A 218 19.58 7.23 -30.51
N GLY A 219 18.71 6.39 -29.96
CA GLY A 219 18.76 4.93 -30.10
C GLY A 219 19.70 4.25 -29.11
N ASN A 220 20.26 4.96 -28.12
CA ASN A 220 20.98 4.31 -27.03
C ASN A 220 19.98 3.65 -26.09
N THR A 221 20.33 2.47 -25.60
CA THR A 221 19.51 1.72 -24.65
C THR A 221 20.40 0.96 -23.69
N VAL A 222 20.12 1.09 -22.39
CA VAL A 222 20.82 0.41 -21.29
C VAL A 222 19.82 -0.22 -20.33
N TYR A 223 20.29 -1.17 -19.52
CA TYR A 223 19.53 -1.68 -18.37
C TYR A 223 20.19 -1.25 -17.05
N LEU A 224 19.36 -0.87 -16.07
CA LEU A 224 19.75 -0.45 -14.71
C LEU A 224 19.45 -1.57 -13.71
N PHE A 225 19.97 -2.75 -14.01
CA PHE A 225 19.91 -3.96 -13.18
C PHE A 225 18.49 -4.49 -12.94
N ASP A 226 18.40 -5.53 -12.10
CA ASP A 226 17.14 -6.20 -11.77
C ASP A 226 16.58 -5.82 -10.40
N ARG A 227 15.29 -6.11 -10.22
CA ARG A 227 14.54 -6.04 -8.97
C ARG A 227 13.74 -7.33 -8.78
N ASP A 228 13.66 -7.84 -7.57
CA ASP A 228 12.72 -8.91 -7.21
C ASP A 228 11.48 -8.28 -6.57
N CYS A 229 10.33 -8.57 -7.15
CA CYS A 229 9.01 -8.10 -6.71
C CYS A 229 8.08 -9.29 -6.38
N SER A 230 8.65 -10.44 -6.02
CA SER A 230 7.90 -11.68 -5.81
C SER A 230 6.97 -11.59 -4.61
N VAL A 231 7.27 -10.77 -3.61
CA VAL A 231 6.41 -10.60 -2.44
C VAL A 231 5.24 -9.69 -2.81
N GLN A 232 4.14 -10.32 -3.21
CA GLN A 232 2.93 -9.67 -3.67
C GLN A 232 1.69 -10.30 -3.05
N ARG A 233 0.62 -9.51 -2.89
CA ARG A 233 -0.69 -9.96 -2.42
C ARG A 233 -1.71 -9.73 -3.52
N ARG A 234 -2.35 -10.79 -4.02
CA ARG A 234 -3.35 -10.70 -5.12
C ARG A 234 -2.88 -9.83 -6.30
N HIS A 235 -1.64 -10.05 -6.74
CA HIS A 235 -0.96 -9.29 -7.80
C HIS A 235 -0.58 -7.83 -7.47
N GLN A 236 -0.76 -7.37 -6.24
CA GLN A 236 -0.25 -6.08 -5.75
C GLN A 236 1.13 -6.30 -5.11
N LYS A 237 2.17 -5.65 -5.63
CA LYS A 237 3.54 -5.69 -5.07
C LYS A 237 3.55 -5.04 -3.67
N VAL A 238 4.24 -5.68 -2.72
CA VAL A 238 4.25 -5.29 -1.29
C VAL A 238 5.67 -4.97 -0.81
N LEU A 239 6.63 -5.85 -1.13
CA LEU A 239 8.06 -5.64 -0.89
C LEU A 239 8.82 -5.87 -2.19
N GLU A 240 9.79 -4.99 -2.44
CA GLU A 240 10.66 -5.03 -3.61
C GLU A 240 12.11 -4.92 -3.17
N GLU A 241 13.01 -5.59 -3.87
CA GLU A 241 14.44 -5.50 -3.55
C GLU A 241 15.34 -5.50 -4.78
N ALA A 242 16.45 -4.77 -4.69
CA ALA A 242 17.47 -4.69 -5.72
C ALA A 242 18.85 -4.83 -5.07
N PRO A 243 19.79 -5.62 -5.62
CA PRO A 243 19.60 -6.62 -6.68
C PRO A 243 18.61 -7.74 -6.30
N ALA A 244 18.06 -8.45 -7.28
CA ALA A 244 17.29 -9.67 -7.03
C ALA A 244 18.20 -10.74 -6.38
N PRO A 245 17.80 -11.35 -5.24
CA PRO A 245 18.66 -12.28 -4.51
C PRO A 245 18.88 -13.59 -5.26
N GLY A 246 20.05 -14.20 -5.13
CA GLY A 246 20.33 -15.56 -5.61
C GLY A 246 20.41 -15.75 -7.14
N LEU A 247 20.38 -14.68 -7.94
CA LEU A 247 20.65 -14.77 -9.38
C LEU A 247 22.15 -14.77 -9.65
N SER A 248 22.61 -15.62 -10.56
CA SER A 248 24.00 -15.61 -11.02
C SER A 248 24.28 -14.39 -11.92
N ASP A 249 25.53 -13.93 -11.96
CA ASP A 249 25.93 -12.84 -12.86
C ASP A 249 25.61 -13.12 -14.33
N ALA A 250 25.70 -14.39 -14.74
CA ALA A 250 25.39 -14.83 -16.10
C ALA A 250 23.89 -14.70 -16.40
N GLN A 251 23.04 -15.18 -15.49
CA GLN A 251 21.58 -15.06 -15.63
C GLN A 251 21.14 -13.58 -15.62
N ARG A 252 21.74 -12.78 -14.73
CA ARG A 252 21.47 -11.34 -14.61
C ARG A 252 21.85 -10.57 -15.87
N ARG A 253 22.99 -10.90 -16.47
CA ARG A 253 23.40 -10.37 -17.78
C ARG A 253 22.44 -10.79 -18.89
N ALA A 254 22.09 -12.08 -18.95
CA ALA A 254 21.17 -12.58 -19.98
C ALA A 254 19.79 -11.90 -19.92
N MET A 255 19.26 -11.69 -18.71
CA MET A 255 18.02 -10.94 -18.50
C MET A 255 18.16 -9.46 -18.89
N GLY A 256 19.27 -8.83 -18.52
CA GLY A 256 19.58 -7.45 -18.91
C GLY A 256 19.66 -7.25 -20.43
N ASP A 257 20.39 -8.13 -21.12
CA ASP A 257 20.54 -8.11 -22.57
C ASP A 257 19.20 -8.37 -23.28
N ALA A 258 18.39 -9.31 -22.77
CA ALA A 258 17.04 -9.57 -23.27
C ALA A 258 16.11 -8.35 -23.07
N ALA A 259 16.20 -7.66 -21.93
CA ALA A 259 15.42 -6.46 -21.66
C ALA A 259 15.82 -5.29 -22.59
N VAL A 260 17.11 -5.12 -22.87
CA VAL A 260 17.59 -4.13 -23.85
C VAL A 260 17.13 -4.50 -25.26
N ALA A 261 17.15 -5.78 -25.64
CA ALA A 261 16.63 -6.23 -26.92
C ALA A 261 15.12 -5.94 -27.06
N ALA A 262 14.34 -6.20 -26.01
CA ALA A 262 12.91 -5.85 -25.94
C ALA A 262 12.68 -4.36 -26.17
N ALA A 263 13.40 -3.50 -25.42
CA ALA A 263 13.27 -2.06 -25.53
C ALA A 263 13.68 -1.52 -26.92
N ARG A 264 14.76 -2.06 -27.50
CA ARG A 264 15.19 -1.69 -28.87
C ARG A 264 14.17 -2.09 -29.92
N ALA A 265 13.51 -3.23 -29.77
CA ALA A 265 12.52 -3.73 -30.73
C ALA A 265 11.31 -2.80 -30.90
N VAL A 266 11.00 -1.99 -29.88
CA VAL A 266 9.92 -0.98 -29.92
C VAL A 266 10.42 0.45 -30.09
N GLY A 267 11.74 0.68 -30.22
CA GLY A 267 12.29 2.03 -30.27
C GLY A 267 12.01 2.83 -28.99
N TYR A 268 12.18 2.20 -27.84
CA TYR A 268 11.78 2.76 -26.54
C TYR A 268 12.57 4.01 -26.15
N VAL A 269 11.92 4.97 -25.49
CA VAL A 269 12.51 6.21 -24.94
C VAL A 269 12.05 6.40 -23.49
N GLY A 270 12.92 6.97 -22.65
CA GLY A 270 12.64 7.18 -21.23
C GLY A 270 12.84 5.92 -20.40
N ALA A 271 12.24 5.91 -19.20
CA ALA A 271 12.30 4.79 -18.28
C ALA A 271 11.21 3.76 -18.60
N GLY A 272 11.60 2.49 -18.64
CA GLY A 272 10.69 1.35 -18.80
C GLY A 272 11.10 0.17 -17.96
N THR A 273 10.21 -0.80 -17.79
CA THR A 273 10.54 -2.02 -17.05
C THR A 273 10.07 -3.24 -17.82
N VAL A 274 10.98 -4.18 -18.02
CA VAL A 274 10.68 -5.50 -18.60
C VAL A 274 10.51 -6.48 -17.47
N GLU A 275 9.32 -7.03 -17.32
CA GLU A 275 8.98 -7.97 -16.26
C GLU A 275 9.20 -9.41 -16.74
N PHE A 276 9.90 -10.20 -15.94
CA PHE A 276 10.17 -11.61 -16.18
C PHE A 276 9.59 -12.49 -15.08
N ILE A 277 9.19 -13.69 -15.48
CA ILE A 277 8.98 -14.80 -14.56
C ILE A 277 10.24 -15.66 -14.55
N VAL A 278 10.79 -15.91 -13.36
CA VAL A 278 12.02 -16.69 -13.16
C VAL A 278 11.71 -18.00 -12.44
N THR A 279 12.22 -19.11 -12.98
CA THR A 279 12.13 -20.45 -12.39
C THR A 279 13.48 -21.15 -12.49
N GLY A 280 14.21 -21.23 -11.37
CA GLY A 280 15.59 -21.70 -11.37
C GLY A 280 16.48 -20.81 -12.24
N GLU A 281 17.16 -21.41 -13.21
CA GLU A 281 18.03 -20.69 -14.16
C GLU A 281 17.27 -20.12 -15.38
N GLN A 282 16.01 -20.51 -15.57
CA GLN A 282 15.19 -20.07 -16.70
C GLN A 282 14.44 -18.79 -16.35
N PHE A 283 14.30 -17.92 -17.33
CA PHE A 283 13.49 -16.70 -17.24
C PHE A 283 12.65 -16.52 -18.50
N TYR A 284 11.49 -15.92 -18.35
CA TYR A 284 10.52 -15.75 -19.43
C TYR A 284 9.88 -14.37 -19.34
N PHE A 285 9.77 -13.68 -20.48
CA PHE A 285 9.09 -12.40 -20.58
C PHE A 285 7.62 -12.54 -20.22
N MET A 286 7.17 -11.65 -19.34
CA MET A 286 5.78 -11.52 -18.94
C MET A 286 5.13 -10.35 -19.68
N GLU A 287 5.65 -9.15 -19.44
CA GLU A 287 5.19 -7.91 -20.07
C GLU A 287 6.25 -6.81 -19.96
N MET A 288 6.01 -5.69 -20.64
CA MET A 288 6.83 -4.48 -20.53
C MET A 288 5.94 -3.32 -20.11
N ASN A 289 6.21 -2.76 -18.94
CA ASN A 289 5.52 -1.56 -18.47
C ASN A 289 6.13 -0.32 -19.13
N THR A 290 5.27 0.47 -19.77
CA THR A 290 5.66 1.59 -20.63
C THR A 290 5.86 2.91 -19.86
N ARG A 291 6.42 2.81 -18.65
CA ARG A 291 6.49 3.90 -17.67
C ARG A 291 7.58 3.68 -16.63
N LEU A 292 7.81 4.70 -15.81
CA LEU A 292 8.53 4.56 -14.54
C LEU A 292 7.75 3.60 -13.62
N GLN A 293 8.45 2.67 -12.97
CA GLN A 293 7.84 1.80 -11.97
C GLN A 293 7.77 2.47 -10.60
N VAL A 294 6.83 2.04 -9.76
CA VAL A 294 6.64 2.61 -8.40
C VAL A 294 7.90 2.40 -7.57
N GLU A 295 8.44 1.19 -7.69
CA GLU A 295 9.61 0.60 -7.04
C GLU A 295 10.95 0.97 -7.70
N HIS A 296 10.98 1.98 -8.58
CA HIS A 296 12.24 2.51 -9.09
C HIS A 296 13.23 2.98 -8.01
N PRO A 297 12.82 3.43 -6.79
CA PRO A 297 13.79 3.86 -5.77
C PRO A 297 14.79 2.78 -5.36
N VAL A 298 14.43 1.48 -5.33
CA VAL A 298 15.46 0.45 -5.03
C VAL A 298 16.56 0.41 -6.08
N THR A 299 16.23 0.64 -7.36
CA THR A 299 17.22 0.79 -8.43
C THR A 299 18.06 2.04 -8.23
N GLU A 300 17.46 3.17 -7.85
CA GLU A 300 18.19 4.41 -7.56
C GLU A 300 19.15 4.24 -6.38
N MET A 301 18.73 3.57 -5.31
CA MET A 301 19.53 3.36 -4.11
C MET A 301 20.77 2.50 -4.36
N VAL A 302 20.69 1.51 -5.25
CA VAL A 302 21.88 0.68 -5.58
C VAL A 302 22.74 1.24 -6.71
N SER A 303 22.18 2.09 -7.58
CA SER A 303 22.93 2.68 -8.70
C SER A 303 23.49 4.07 -8.41
N GLY A 304 22.91 4.79 -7.46
CA GLY A 304 23.20 6.21 -7.19
C GLY A 304 22.64 7.16 -8.24
N LEU A 305 21.77 6.70 -9.14
CA LEU A 305 21.19 7.49 -10.22
C LEU A 305 19.81 8.03 -9.84
N ASP A 306 19.43 9.17 -10.42
CA ASP A 306 18.05 9.67 -10.40
C ASP A 306 17.39 9.37 -11.75
N LEU A 307 16.43 8.45 -11.75
CA LEU A 307 15.77 7.99 -12.97
C LEU A 307 14.84 9.06 -13.55
N VAL A 308 14.22 9.89 -12.71
CA VAL A 308 13.40 11.01 -13.18
C VAL A 308 14.28 12.05 -13.87
N GLU A 309 15.49 12.30 -13.38
CA GLU A 309 16.45 13.18 -14.07
C GLU A 309 16.77 12.63 -15.47
N TRP A 310 17.05 11.32 -15.57
CA TRP A 310 17.31 10.69 -16.85
C TRP A 310 16.09 10.78 -17.78
N GLN A 311 14.86 10.70 -17.26
CA GLN A 311 13.65 10.83 -18.08
C GLN A 311 13.56 12.22 -18.69
N LEU A 312 13.81 13.26 -17.88
CA LEU A 312 13.80 14.65 -18.33
C LEU A 312 14.88 14.94 -19.37
N ARG A 313 16.09 14.38 -19.19
CA ARG A 313 17.19 14.50 -20.16
C ARG A 313 16.88 13.80 -21.47
N ALA A 314 16.44 12.53 -21.42
CA ALA A 314 16.10 11.76 -22.61
C ALA A 314 14.94 12.43 -23.38
N ALA A 315 13.90 12.91 -22.69
CA ALA A 315 12.79 13.64 -23.30
C ALA A 315 13.21 15.01 -23.86
N SER A 316 14.28 15.62 -23.33
CA SER A 316 14.90 16.83 -23.89
C SER A 316 15.80 16.57 -25.11
N GLY A 317 15.92 15.30 -25.56
CA GLY A 317 16.78 14.90 -26.66
C GLY A 317 18.27 14.75 -26.31
N GLU A 318 18.61 14.75 -25.02
CA GLU A 318 19.98 14.51 -24.56
C GLU A 318 20.33 13.01 -24.61
N PRO A 319 21.62 12.66 -24.85
CA PRO A 319 22.06 11.27 -24.76
C PRO A 319 21.98 10.74 -23.32
N LEU A 320 21.87 9.42 -23.17
CA LEU A 320 21.99 8.78 -21.86
C LEU A 320 23.31 9.17 -21.16
N PRO A 321 23.28 9.58 -19.88
CA PRO A 321 24.48 10.04 -19.18
C PRO A 321 25.58 8.99 -19.02
N LEU A 322 25.22 7.70 -18.99
CA LEU A 322 26.14 6.59 -18.81
C LEU A 322 25.85 5.47 -19.81
N ARG A 323 26.92 4.83 -20.27
CA ARG A 323 26.88 3.59 -21.06
C ARG A 323 26.77 2.37 -20.14
N GLN A 324 26.37 1.22 -20.70
CA GLN A 324 26.18 -0.03 -19.95
C GLN A 324 27.42 -0.40 -19.11
N GLU A 325 28.63 -0.16 -19.64
CA GLU A 325 29.88 -0.55 -18.99
C GLU A 325 30.29 0.39 -17.84
N ALA A 326 29.64 1.54 -17.68
CA ALA A 326 29.90 2.51 -16.62
C ALA A 326 28.92 2.35 -15.43
N LEU A 327 27.82 1.62 -15.62
CA LEU A 327 26.82 1.38 -14.58
C LEU A 327 27.37 0.43 -13.51
N ARG A 328 27.12 0.74 -12.24
CA ARG A 328 27.55 -0.08 -11.09
C ARG A 328 26.39 -0.31 -10.12
N VAL A 329 26.41 -1.45 -9.46
CA VAL A 329 25.58 -1.76 -8.29
C VAL A 329 26.45 -1.64 -7.06
N THR A 330 25.98 -0.90 -6.06
CA THR A 330 26.61 -0.81 -4.74
C THR A 330 25.59 -1.20 -3.69
N GLY A 331 25.91 -2.23 -2.91
CA GLY A 331 25.07 -2.69 -1.81
C GLY A 331 23.75 -3.31 -2.25
N HIS A 332 22.77 -3.25 -1.36
CA HIS A 332 21.44 -3.83 -1.52
C HIS A 332 20.37 -2.87 -1.00
N ALA A 333 19.25 -2.77 -1.68
CA ALA A 333 18.12 -1.96 -1.29
C ALA A 333 16.84 -2.80 -1.17
N ILE A 334 16.00 -2.45 -0.20
CA ILE A 334 14.68 -3.04 0.01
C ILE A 334 13.69 -1.88 0.13
N GLU A 335 12.56 -1.99 -0.55
CA GLU A 335 11.42 -1.09 -0.47
C GLU A 335 10.22 -1.83 0.12
N ALA A 336 9.44 -1.10 0.92
CA ALA A 336 8.17 -1.54 1.46
C ALA A 336 7.09 -0.51 1.17
N ARG A 337 5.95 -0.95 0.63
CA ARG A 337 4.79 -0.09 0.37
C ARG A 337 3.90 -0.02 1.60
N LEU A 338 3.96 1.10 2.30
CA LEU A 338 3.07 1.39 3.42
C LEU A 338 1.71 1.83 2.88
N TYR A 339 0.70 0.99 3.09
CA TYR A 339 -0.68 1.22 2.64
C TYR A 339 -1.62 1.47 3.82
N ALA A 340 -2.62 2.31 3.59
CA ALA A 340 -3.81 2.47 4.42
C ALA A 340 -4.77 1.29 4.18
N GLU A 341 -4.42 0.11 4.71
CA GLU A 341 -5.19 -1.13 4.60
C GLU A 341 -5.22 -1.85 5.94
N SER A 342 -6.22 -2.72 6.14
CA SER A 342 -6.34 -3.57 7.33
C SER A 342 -6.04 -5.04 7.00
N PRO A 343 -4.79 -5.53 7.18
CA PRO A 343 -4.44 -6.94 6.92
C PRO A 343 -5.35 -7.94 7.65
N ALA A 344 -5.70 -7.65 8.91
CA ALA A 344 -6.58 -8.50 9.73
C ALA A 344 -8.01 -8.63 9.16
N ARG A 345 -8.49 -7.62 8.44
CA ARG A 345 -9.79 -7.66 7.75
C ARG A 345 -9.66 -8.05 6.26
N GLY A 346 -8.62 -8.78 5.88
CA GLY A 346 -8.41 -9.20 4.49
C GLY A 346 -7.88 -8.09 3.58
N PHE A 347 -7.15 -7.12 4.16
CA PHE A 347 -6.61 -5.91 3.52
C PHE A 347 -7.70 -5.06 2.88
N LEU A 348 -8.81 -4.85 3.59
CA LEU A 348 -9.76 -3.83 3.20
C LEU A 348 -9.06 -2.46 3.29
N PRO A 349 -9.15 -1.62 2.24
CA PRO A 349 -8.67 -0.26 2.32
C PRO A 349 -9.30 0.51 3.46
N SER A 350 -8.52 1.40 4.07
CA SER A 350 -8.92 2.24 5.18
C SER A 350 -8.82 3.70 4.74
N THR A 351 -9.93 4.42 4.83
CA THR A 351 -9.97 5.87 4.55
C THR A 351 -10.18 6.62 5.85
N GLY A 352 -9.71 7.85 5.92
CA GLY A 352 -9.80 8.66 7.13
C GLY A 352 -8.73 9.74 7.13
N THR A 353 -8.65 10.48 8.24
CA THR A 353 -7.59 11.48 8.44
C THR A 353 -6.44 10.86 9.22
N LEU A 354 -5.22 11.08 8.78
CA LEU A 354 -4.01 10.69 9.51
C LEU A 354 -3.80 11.65 10.69
N THR A 355 -4.52 11.44 11.80
CA THR A 355 -4.45 12.30 13.00
C THR A 355 -3.09 12.25 13.69
N HIS A 356 -2.37 11.15 13.49
CA HIS A 356 -0.95 11.04 13.76
C HIS A 356 -0.27 10.31 12.62
N LEU A 357 0.87 10.84 12.16
CA LEU A 357 1.76 10.13 11.25
C LEU A 357 3.21 10.39 11.65
N ARG A 358 3.95 9.33 11.91
CA ARG A 358 5.41 9.37 12.07
C ARG A 358 6.01 8.30 11.19
N LEU A 359 6.87 8.73 10.27
CA LEU A 359 7.68 7.86 9.43
C LEU A 359 9.12 7.85 9.96
N PRO A 360 9.93 6.82 9.65
CA PRO A 360 11.33 6.76 10.08
C PRO A 360 12.13 7.96 9.57
N GLU A 361 13.15 8.35 10.34
CA GLU A 361 14.05 9.42 9.93
C GLU A 361 14.88 8.99 8.71
N GLY A 362 14.93 9.84 7.69
CA GLY A 362 15.61 9.56 6.43
C GLY A 362 15.56 10.75 5.48
N VAL A 363 16.10 10.56 4.28
CA VAL A 363 15.96 11.55 3.19
C VAL A 363 14.61 11.34 2.47
N GLU A 364 14.00 12.40 1.96
CA GLU A 364 12.84 12.27 1.06
C GLU A 364 13.27 12.44 -0.41
N PHE A 365 12.82 11.54 -1.29
CA PHE A 365 13.00 11.64 -2.75
C PHE A 365 14.46 11.79 -3.24
N ALA A 366 15.44 11.39 -2.44
CA ALA A 366 16.87 11.53 -2.74
C ALA A 366 17.64 10.25 -2.39
N THR A 367 18.80 10.08 -3.02
CA THR A 367 19.74 9.00 -2.70
C THR A 367 20.84 9.50 -1.75
N GLY A 368 21.72 8.60 -1.31
CA GLY A 368 22.91 8.95 -0.51
C GLY A 368 22.74 8.85 1.01
N ALA A 369 21.61 8.34 1.49
CA ALA A 369 21.40 8.01 2.90
C ALA A 369 20.90 6.56 3.10
N PRO A 370 21.12 5.94 4.27
CA PRO A 370 20.66 4.57 4.55
C PRO A 370 19.15 4.34 4.48
N VAL A 371 18.36 5.37 4.75
CA VAL A 371 16.90 5.33 4.80
C VAL A 371 16.36 6.47 3.95
N ARG A 372 15.43 6.14 3.06
CA ARG A 372 14.70 7.05 2.20
C ARG A 372 13.21 6.82 2.38
N VAL A 373 12.43 7.91 2.44
CA VAL A 373 10.98 7.87 2.58
C VAL A 373 10.36 8.71 1.47
N ASP A 374 9.64 8.06 0.56
CA ASP A 374 8.89 8.75 -0.49
C ASP A 374 7.41 8.75 -0.10
N SER A 375 6.91 9.89 0.41
CA SER A 375 5.52 9.99 0.90
C SER A 375 4.76 11.14 0.25
N GLY A 376 3.54 10.84 -0.18
CA GLY A 376 2.58 11.80 -0.76
C GLY A 376 1.61 12.41 0.25
N VAL A 377 1.79 12.14 1.55
CA VAL A 377 0.91 12.61 2.62
C VAL A 377 1.71 13.13 3.81
N ARG A 378 1.05 13.81 4.73
CA ARG A 378 1.57 14.30 6.01
C ARG A 378 0.54 14.09 7.12
N GLU A 379 0.96 14.21 8.38
CA GLU A 379 0.03 14.28 9.52
C GLU A 379 -1.03 15.36 9.24
N GLY A 380 -2.30 15.02 9.43
CA GLY A 380 -3.47 15.84 9.14
C GLY A 380 -4.08 15.66 7.74
N ASP A 381 -3.40 15.02 6.79
CA ASP A 381 -3.97 14.75 5.46
C ASP A 381 -5.04 13.63 5.54
N ALA A 382 -5.98 13.66 4.59
CA ALA A 382 -7.00 12.63 4.44
C ALA A 382 -6.62 11.61 3.36
N ILE A 383 -6.77 10.33 3.69
CA ILE A 383 -6.81 9.24 2.71
C ILE A 383 -8.26 9.09 2.25
N THR A 384 -8.54 9.44 1.00
CA THR A 384 -9.88 9.45 0.42
C THR A 384 -10.18 8.16 -0.35
N PRO A 385 -11.47 7.78 -0.55
CA PRO A 385 -11.82 6.55 -1.28
C PRO A 385 -11.60 6.62 -2.80
N PHE A 386 -11.22 7.80 -3.33
CA PHE A 386 -11.14 8.03 -4.78
C PHE A 386 -9.84 7.52 -5.41
N TYR A 387 -8.81 7.27 -4.60
CA TYR A 387 -7.46 7.03 -5.07
C TYR A 387 -6.75 5.94 -4.30
N ASP A 388 -5.59 5.52 -4.80
CA ASP A 388 -4.72 4.52 -4.21
C ASP A 388 -4.39 4.80 -2.71
N PRO A 389 -4.39 3.77 -1.83
CA PRO A 389 -4.24 3.95 -0.39
C PRO A 389 -2.77 4.06 0.07
N MET A 390 -1.80 4.15 -0.85
CA MET A 390 -0.38 4.18 -0.47
C MET A 390 -0.04 5.48 0.27
N ILE A 391 0.43 5.33 1.49
CA ILE A 391 0.85 6.40 2.39
C ILE A 391 2.29 6.81 2.06
N ALA A 392 3.18 5.82 1.94
CA ALA A 392 4.59 6.03 1.69
C ALA A 392 5.26 4.79 1.11
N LYS A 393 6.38 5.00 0.42
CA LYS A 393 7.37 3.97 0.14
C LYS A 393 8.51 4.14 1.12
N LEU A 394 8.81 3.09 1.88
CA LEU A 394 9.93 3.05 2.81
C LEU A 394 11.04 2.29 2.14
N ILE A 395 12.17 2.96 1.90
CA ILE A 395 13.30 2.38 1.19
C ILE A 395 14.52 2.41 2.10
N VAL A 396 15.21 1.29 2.20
CA VAL A 396 16.47 1.21 2.90
C VAL A 396 17.55 0.70 1.97
N HIS A 397 18.77 1.12 2.22
CA HIS A 397 19.97 0.64 1.56
C HIS A 397 20.92 0.07 2.61
N GLY A 398 21.73 -0.93 2.27
CA GLY A 398 22.77 -1.52 3.11
C GLY A 398 23.97 -1.92 2.26
N ALA A 399 25.13 -2.15 2.88
CA ALA A 399 26.30 -2.68 2.18
C ALA A 399 26.06 -4.09 1.63
N ASP A 400 25.14 -4.84 2.25
CA ASP A 400 24.62 -6.12 1.78
C ASP A 400 23.14 -6.28 2.15
N ARG A 401 22.53 -7.37 1.69
CA ARG A 401 21.12 -7.69 1.97
C ARG A 401 20.83 -7.85 3.45
N ALA A 402 21.77 -8.41 4.23
CA ALA A 402 21.56 -8.65 5.65
C ALA A 402 21.50 -7.34 6.45
N GLU A 403 22.33 -6.36 6.09
CA GLU A 403 22.25 -5.01 6.63
C GLU A 403 20.96 -4.29 6.19
N ALA A 404 20.58 -4.39 4.91
CA ALA A 404 19.34 -3.81 4.41
C ALA A 404 18.11 -4.38 5.16
N LEU A 405 18.05 -5.69 5.41
CA LEU A 405 16.99 -6.33 6.21
C LEU A 405 16.91 -5.77 7.64
N LYS A 406 18.05 -5.64 8.33
CA LYS A 406 18.08 -5.08 9.69
C LYS A 406 17.62 -3.63 9.71
N ARG A 407 18.01 -2.84 8.70
CA ARG A 407 17.58 -1.45 8.53
C ARG A 407 16.08 -1.37 8.24
N MET A 408 15.54 -2.22 7.34
CA MET A 408 14.11 -2.25 7.03
C MET A 408 13.28 -2.61 8.25
N ALA A 409 13.68 -3.66 8.98
CA ALA A 409 13.00 -4.05 10.21
C ALA A 409 12.98 -2.92 11.25
N ARG A 410 14.08 -2.14 11.37
CA ARG A 410 14.10 -0.96 12.23
C ARG A 410 13.19 0.16 11.72
N ALA A 411 13.26 0.49 10.44
CA ALA A 411 12.48 1.56 9.81
C ALA A 411 10.96 1.32 9.97
N LEU A 412 10.51 0.07 9.77
CA LEU A 412 9.11 -0.31 9.96
C LEU A 412 8.65 -0.18 11.42
N ARG A 413 9.51 -0.48 12.40
CA ARG A 413 9.19 -0.30 13.83
C ARG A 413 9.07 1.15 14.26
N GLU A 414 9.60 2.09 13.47
CA GLU A 414 9.50 3.53 13.72
C GLU A 414 8.26 4.15 13.05
N CYS A 415 7.50 3.38 12.27
CA CYS A 415 6.27 3.83 11.62
C CYS A 415 5.11 3.86 12.63
N GLU A 416 4.49 5.02 12.78
CA GLU A 416 3.35 5.25 13.67
C GLU A 416 2.25 5.93 12.85
N ALA A 417 1.03 5.42 12.90
CA ALA A 417 -0.13 5.99 12.21
C ALA A 417 -1.39 5.84 13.06
N VAL A 418 -2.18 6.91 13.16
CA VAL A 418 -3.48 6.95 13.86
C VAL A 418 -4.52 7.59 12.95
N GLY A 419 -5.79 7.19 13.14
CA GLY A 419 -6.95 7.64 12.39
C GLY A 419 -7.38 6.70 11.25
N LEU A 420 -6.52 5.76 10.87
CA LEU A 420 -6.82 4.68 9.92
C LEU A 420 -5.94 3.44 10.17
N ALA A 421 -6.35 2.29 9.62
CA ALA A 421 -5.56 1.08 9.67
C ALA A 421 -4.42 1.11 8.63
N THR A 422 -3.27 0.54 8.97
CA THR A 422 -2.14 0.39 8.04
C THR A 422 -1.62 -1.04 7.99
N ASN A 423 -0.89 -1.36 6.92
CA ASN A 423 -0.20 -2.64 6.76
C ASN A 423 1.19 -2.70 7.44
N ALA A 424 1.61 -1.69 8.22
CA ALA A 424 2.97 -1.59 8.78
C ALA A 424 3.39 -2.83 9.60
N ALA A 425 2.52 -3.30 10.50
CA ALA A 425 2.78 -4.49 11.31
C ALA A 425 2.88 -5.78 10.46
N PHE A 426 2.12 -5.86 9.36
CA PHE A 426 2.19 -6.97 8.43
C PHE A 426 3.51 -6.96 7.64
N LEU A 427 3.95 -5.79 7.16
CA LEU A 427 5.26 -5.62 6.51
C LEU A 427 6.40 -6.04 7.43
N GLN A 428 6.35 -5.64 8.71
CA GLN A 428 7.34 -6.05 9.71
C GLN A 428 7.43 -7.58 9.82
N ARG A 429 6.28 -8.26 9.91
CA ARG A 429 6.23 -9.72 10.00
C ARG A 429 6.81 -10.41 8.77
N ILE A 430 6.57 -9.88 7.57
CA ILE A 430 7.19 -10.45 6.35
C ILE A 430 8.70 -10.29 6.40
N VAL A 431 9.20 -9.08 6.69
CA VAL A 431 10.64 -8.80 6.73
C VAL A 431 11.37 -9.64 7.77
N GLU A 432 10.73 -9.91 8.90
CA GLU A 432 11.26 -10.75 9.99
C GLU A 432 11.02 -12.26 9.77
N SER A 433 10.28 -12.65 8.72
CA SER A 433 9.99 -14.06 8.43
C SER A 433 11.21 -14.79 7.85
N ALA A 434 11.34 -16.08 8.17
CA ALA A 434 12.44 -16.90 7.68
C ALA A 434 12.52 -16.98 6.14
N PRO A 435 11.41 -17.18 5.38
CA PRO A 435 11.46 -17.25 3.92
C PRO A 435 11.98 -15.97 3.26
N PHE A 436 11.55 -14.80 3.76
CA PHE A 436 12.04 -13.53 3.23
C PHE A 436 13.50 -13.29 3.62
N ALA A 437 13.87 -13.55 4.88
CA ALA A 437 15.23 -13.36 5.36
C ALA A 437 16.26 -14.26 4.63
N SER A 438 15.87 -15.49 4.24
CA SER A 438 16.73 -16.42 3.49
C SER A 438 16.75 -16.19 1.98
N GLY A 439 15.81 -15.41 1.44
CA GLY A 439 15.66 -15.22 0.00
C GLY A 439 14.93 -16.37 -0.71
N ASP A 440 14.19 -17.21 0.04
CA ASP A 440 13.26 -18.21 -0.52
C ASP A 440 11.96 -17.52 -0.97
N LEU A 441 12.08 -16.75 -2.06
CA LEU A 441 11.02 -15.91 -2.57
C LEU A 441 10.26 -16.60 -3.70
N ASP A 442 8.94 -16.46 -3.69
CA ASP A 442 8.07 -16.71 -4.84
C ASP A 442 6.75 -15.95 -4.66
N THR A 443 6.00 -15.85 -5.75
CA THR A 443 4.74 -15.10 -5.81
C THR A 443 3.62 -15.63 -4.91
N GLY A 444 3.77 -16.82 -4.32
CA GLY A 444 2.83 -17.43 -3.37
C GLY A 444 3.28 -17.37 -1.91
N LEU A 445 4.34 -16.61 -1.57
CA LEU A 445 4.92 -16.57 -0.21
C LEU A 445 3.89 -16.17 0.85
N ILE A 446 3.14 -15.09 0.62
CA ILE A 446 2.17 -14.57 1.62
C ILE A 446 1.05 -15.58 1.87
N GLU A 447 0.54 -16.22 0.82
CA GLU A 447 -0.53 -17.22 0.94
C GLU A 447 -0.04 -18.49 1.65
N ARG A 448 1.18 -18.96 1.33
CA ARG A 448 1.78 -20.14 1.97
C ARG A 448 2.05 -19.94 3.45
N HIS A 449 2.44 -18.73 3.85
CA HIS A 449 2.81 -18.41 5.22
C HIS A 449 1.72 -17.63 5.97
N HIS A 450 0.47 -17.74 5.51
CA HIS A 450 -0.68 -17.01 6.05
C HIS A 450 -0.78 -17.15 7.58
N ASP A 451 -0.84 -18.37 8.11
CA ASP A 451 -1.05 -18.59 9.55
C ASP A 451 -0.01 -17.91 10.43
N THR A 452 1.26 -17.88 9.99
CA THR A 452 2.34 -17.18 10.68
C THR A 452 2.27 -15.66 10.51
N LEU A 453 1.94 -15.17 9.31
CA LEU A 453 1.92 -13.73 9.03
C LEU A 453 0.70 -13.03 9.64
N PHE A 454 -0.41 -13.74 9.84
CA PHE A 454 -1.66 -13.21 10.40
C PHE A 454 -1.94 -13.67 11.84
N ALA A 455 -1.00 -14.37 12.49
CA ALA A 455 -1.16 -14.81 13.88
C ALA A 455 -1.54 -13.65 14.82
N PRO A 456 -2.52 -13.82 15.73
CA PRO A 456 -2.83 -12.82 16.75
C PRO A 456 -1.60 -12.49 17.60
N ARG A 457 -1.41 -11.21 17.93
CA ARG A 457 -0.32 -10.77 18.82
C ARG A 457 -0.88 -10.56 20.22
N ALA A 458 -0.23 -11.14 21.23
CA ALA A 458 -0.57 -10.86 22.62
C ALA A 458 -0.22 -9.40 22.98
N LEU A 459 -1.11 -8.75 23.72
CA LEU A 459 -0.87 -7.40 24.23
C LEU A 459 0.29 -7.41 25.24
N ALA A 460 1.33 -6.64 24.98
CA ALA A 460 2.51 -6.60 25.84
C ALA A 460 2.20 -5.85 27.16
N PRO A 461 2.71 -6.33 28.32
CA PRO A 461 2.57 -5.60 29.60
C PRO A 461 3.06 -4.15 29.53
N ALA A 462 4.12 -3.90 28.75
CA ALA A 462 4.65 -2.57 28.52
C ALA A 462 3.63 -1.64 27.82
N ALA A 463 2.83 -2.15 26.88
CA ALA A 463 1.80 -1.35 26.19
C ALA A 463 0.70 -0.90 27.17
N VAL A 464 0.22 -1.81 28.01
CA VAL A 464 -0.76 -1.50 29.07
C VAL A 464 -0.18 -0.51 30.08
N ALA A 465 1.07 -0.70 30.50
CA ALA A 465 1.75 0.21 31.43
C ALA A 465 1.92 1.62 30.84
N LEU A 466 2.23 1.74 29.55
CA LEU A 466 2.31 3.01 28.83
C LEU A 466 0.94 3.71 28.75
N ALA A 467 -0.12 2.97 28.44
CA ALA A 467 -1.49 3.51 28.45
C ALA A 467 -1.89 4.02 29.85
N CYS A 468 -1.56 3.27 30.90
CA CYS A 468 -1.78 3.70 32.28
C CYS A 468 -0.97 4.96 32.62
N ALA A 469 0.30 5.03 32.22
CA ALA A 469 1.13 6.23 32.42
C ALA A 469 0.52 7.45 31.72
N ALA A 470 0.06 7.31 30.47
CA ALA A 470 -0.58 8.37 29.72
C ALA A 470 -1.89 8.85 30.35
N LEU A 471 -2.74 7.92 30.83
CA LEU A 471 -3.97 8.26 31.54
C LEU A 471 -3.68 9.02 32.85
N LEU A 472 -2.76 8.52 33.67
CA LEU A 472 -2.35 9.18 34.92
C LEU A 472 -1.74 10.56 34.65
N ALA A 473 -0.99 10.71 33.57
CA ALA A 473 -0.42 11.98 33.14
C ALA A 473 -1.50 12.98 32.72
N ARG A 474 -2.50 12.55 31.94
CA ARG A 474 -3.67 13.35 31.55
C ARG A 474 -4.46 13.84 32.78
N GLU A 475 -4.71 12.96 33.75
CA GLU A 475 -5.43 13.32 34.97
C GLU A 475 -4.63 14.31 35.85
N ARG A 476 -3.31 14.12 35.96
CA ARG A 476 -2.43 15.06 36.68
C ARG A 476 -2.38 16.43 36.02
N ASP A 477 -2.33 16.49 34.69
CA ASP A 477 -2.36 17.75 33.95
C ASP A 477 -3.70 18.47 34.13
N ALA A 478 -4.81 17.74 34.10
CA ALA A 478 -6.15 18.31 34.34
C ALA A 478 -6.28 18.89 35.76
N ALA A 479 -5.75 18.19 36.77
CA ALA A 479 -5.71 18.67 38.15
C ALA A 479 -4.85 19.93 38.33
N GLN A 480 -3.76 20.06 37.57
CA GLN A 480 -2.89 21.24 37.61
C GLN A 480 -3.47 22.43 36.82
N SER A 481 -4.07 22.17 35.65
CA SER A 481 -4.63 23.18 34.75
C SER A 481 -5.96 23.76 35.25
N GLY A 482 -6.69 23.03 36.11
CA GLY A 482 -7.89 23.51 36.80
C GLY A 482 -7.66 24.55 37.90
N GLY A 483 -6.46 25.15 38.00
CA GLY A 483 -6.16 26.26 38.92
C GLY A 483 -5.35 25.90 40.18
N ALA A 484 -4.45 24.92 40.13
CA ALA A 484 -3.54 24.65 41.25
C ALA A 484 -2.23 23.99 40.81
N GLY A 485 -1.39 24.73 40.07
CA GLY A 485 0.03 24.42 39.95
C GLY A 485 0.79 24.94 41.17
N ALA A 486 1.43 24.04 41.91
CA ALA A 486 2.41 24.29 42.97
C ALA A 486 1.97 25.17 44.17
N ALA A 487 1.97 24.54 45.36
CA ALA A 487 1.39 25.03 46.63
C ALA A 487 -0.14 25.08 46.61
N ILE A 488 -0.75 24.78 47.76
CA ILE A 488 -2.19 25.00 47.98
C ILE A 488 -2.42 26.50 47.78
N ALA A 489 -2.82 26.92 46.58
CA ALA A 489 -3.29 28.28 46.37
C ALA A 489 -4.44 28.50 47.36
N PRO A 490 -4.45 29.60 48.14
CA PRO A 490 -5.55 29.86 49.06
C PRO A 490 -6.86 29.89 48.28
N GLY A 491 -7.69 28.85 48.43
CA GLY A 491 -8.94 28.66 47.69
C GLY A 491 -9.03 27.39 46.83
N ALA A 492 -7.93 26.65 46.61
CA ALA A 492 -7.99 25.35 45.93
C ALA A 492 -8.69 24.30 46.81
N SER A 493 -9.68 23.60 46.25
CA SER A 493 -10.42 22.57 46.97
C SER A 493 -9.48 21.42 47.37
N PRO A 494 -9.45 20.99 48.65
CA PRO A 494 -8.68 19.81 49.07
C PRO A 494 -9.01 18.55 48.26
N TRP A 495 -10.24 18.46 47.75
CA TRP A 495 -10.71 17.38 46.88
C TRP A 495 -10.09 17.37 45.49
N GLN A 496 -9.56 18.51 45.02
CA GLN A 496 -8.81 18.64 43.77
C GLN A 496 -7.31 18.49 43.98
N ALA A 497 -6.80 18.93 45.14
CA ALA A 497 -5.37 18.90 45.46
C ALA A 497 -4.87 17.50 45.91
N LEU A 498 -5.76 16.65 46.43
CA LEU A 498 -5.41 15.36 47.03
C LEU A 498 -6.26 14.18 46.51
N PRO A 499 -6.41 13.98 45.17
CA PRO A 499 -7.31 12.95 44.62
C PRO A 499 -6.92 11.52 45.05
N ASP A 500 -5.63 11.28 45.23
CA ASP A 500 -5.07 9.97 45.61
C ASP A 500 -4.82 9.83 47.11
N TRP A 501 -5.14 10.84 47.93
CA TRP A 501 -4.82 10.75 49.36
C TRP A 501 -5.79 9.82 50.10
N ARG A 502 -5.26 9.03 51.03
CA ARG A 502 -6.02 8.14 51.91
C ARG A 502 -5.41 8.22 53.31
N LEU A 503 -6.26 8.30 54.35
CA LEU A 503 -5.80 8.49 55.73
C LEU A 503 -5.03 7.28 56.28
N ASN A 504 -5.52 6.06 56.04
CA ASN A 504 -5.04 4.83 56.68
C ASN A 504 -4.77 3.68 55.68
N GLY A 505 -4.50 3.97 54.41
CA GLY A 505 -4.31 2.93 53.41
C GLY A 505 -3.63 3.43 52.14
N ALA A 506 -3.31 2.51 51.24
CA ALA A 506 -2.94 2.86 49.89
C ALA A 506 -4.18 3.30 49.12
N TYR A 507 -4.00 4.26 48.21
CA TYR A 507 -4.97 4.48 47.15
C TYR A 507 -4.93 3.29 46.21
N THR A 508 -6.08 2.68 45.95
CA THR A 508 -6.22 1.61 44.97
C THR A 508 -7.31 2.00 43.98
N ARG A 509 -7.03 1.82 42.69
CA ARG A 509 -7.96 2.03 41.59
C ARG A 509 -7.88 0.86 40.62
N THR A 510 -9.04 0.45 40.14
CA THR A 510 -9.14 -0.48 39.01
C THR A 510 -9.33 0.32 37.73
N LEU A 511 -8.49 0.08 36.74
CA LEU A 511 -8.60 0.54 35.37
C LEU A 511 -8.99 -0.65 34.50
N ALA A 512 -9.86 -0.46 33.52
CA ALA A 512 -10.19 -1.49 32.55
C ALA A 512 -9.84 -0.96 31.15
N TRP A 513 -9.10 -1.78 30.39
CA TRP A 513 -8.66 -1.46 29.04
C TRP A 513 -9.20 -2.49 28.07
N ARG A 514 -9.98 -2.09 27.08
CA ARG A 514 -10.46 -2.97 26.00
C ARG A 514 -9.54 -2.82 24.78
N PRO A 515 -8.76 -3.85 24.42
CA PRO A 515 -8.02 -3.84 23.16
C PRO A 515 -9.00 -3.85 21.99
N ALA A 516 -8.71 -3.09 20.92
CA ALA A 516 -9.60 -3.01 19.75
C ALA A 516 -9.80 -4.36 19.03
N ASP A 517 -8.87 -5.30 19.19
CA ASP A 517 -8.88 -6.64 18.59
C ASP A 517 -9.40 -7.73 19.54
N GLN A 518 -9.82 -7.39 20.75
CA GLN A 518 -10.27 -8.34 21.77
C GLN A 518 -11.56 -7.87 22.45
N GLU A 519 -12.51 -8.79 22.62
CA GLU A 519 -13.76 -8.48 23.34
C GLU A 519 -13.54 -8.31 24.85
N ALA A 520 -12.58 -9.04 25.43
CA ALA A 520 -12.33 -9.04 26.86
C ALA A 520 -11.46 -7.85 27.28
N ALA A 521 -11.89 -7.13 28.32
CA ALA A 521 -11.11 -6.06 28.91
C ALA A 521 -9.97 -6.60 29.80
N VAL A 522 -8.79 -6.01 29.66
CA VAL A 522 -7.65 -6.19 30.57
C VAL A 522 -7.87 -5.30 31.79
N THR A 523 -8.05 -5.94 32.94
CA THR A 523 -8.17 -5.24 34.22
C THR A 523 -6.79 -4.91 34.78
N VAL A 524 -6.59 -3.69 35.23
CA VAL A 524 -5.35 -3.19 35.83
C VAL A 524 -5.63 -2.61 37.20
N ARG A 525 -4.96 -3.11 38.24
CA ARG A 525 -5.02 -2.52 39.58
C ARG A 525 -3.82 -1.61 39.80
N TYR A 526 -4.09 -0.32 39.89
CA TYR A 526 -3.11 0.70 40.24
C TYR A 526 -3.16 1.00 41.73
N GLU A 527 -1.99 1.05 42.38
CA GLU A 527 -1.87 1.37 43.79
C GLU A 527 -0.85 2.48 44.02
N ARG A 528 -1.17 3.41 44.93
CA ARG A 528 -0.27 4.47 45.37
C ARG A 528 -0.26 4.53 46.89
N GLY A 529 0.91 4.35 47.49
CA GLY A 529 1.06 4.34 48.94
C GLY A 529 2.49 4.62 49.40
N ALA A 530 2.80 4.24 50.64
CA ALA A 530 4.12 4.49 51.26
C ALA A 530 5.30 3.83 50.49
N HIS A 531 5.04 2.77 49.72
CA HIS A 531 6.03 2.06 48.91
C HIS A 531 6.08 2.53 47.45
N GLY A 532 5.52 3.71 47.15
CA GLY A 532 5.46 4.28 45.81
C GLY A 532 4.22 3.81 45.02
N GLU A 533 4.35 3.86 43.70
CA GLU A 533 3.31 3.42 42.76
C GLU A 533 3.52 1.94 42.38
N ARG A 534 2.43 1.19 42.26
CA ARG A 534 2.44 -0.22 41.86
C ARG A 534 1.32 -0.50 40.86
N LEU A 535 1.52 -1.49 40.02
CA LEU A 535 0.58 -1.86 38.97
C LEU A 535 0.51 -3.40 38.85
N ALA A 536 -0.71 -3.93 38.79
CA ALA A 536 -1.00 -5.33 38.50
C ALA A 536 -1.83 -5.42 37.22
N ILE A 537 -1.42 -6.24 36.25
CA ILE A 537 -2.13 -6.43 34.97
C ILE A 537 -2.76 -7.82 34.97
N GLY A 538 -4.09 -7.90 34.78
CA GLY A 538 -4.84 -9.14 34.90
C GLY A 538 -4.66 -9.78 36.29
N ASP A 539 -4.40 -11.08 36.31
CA ASP A 539 -4.20 -11.86 37.53
C ASP A 539 -2.77 -11.78 38.09
N ALA A 540 -1.88 -10.98 37.48
CA ALA A 540 -0.51 -10.82 37.94
C ALA A 540 -0.43 -10.15 39.32
N ALA A 541 0.61 -10.46 40.09
CA ALA A 541 0.90 -9.75 41.33
C ALA A 541 1.26 -8.29 41.05
N ALA A 542 0.87 -7.38 41.96
CA ALA A 542 1.23 -5.96 41.84
C ALA A 542 2.75 -5.79 41.89
N ALA A 543 3.33 -5.18 40.87
CA ALA A 543 4.75 -4.91 40.76
C ALA A 543 5.04 -3.41 40.93
N PRO A 544 6.25 -3.02 41.39
CA PRO A 544 6.66 -1.62 41.39
C PRO A 544 6.50 -0.99 40.01
N PHE A 545 5.87 0.18 39.96
CA PHE A 545 5.58 0.92 38.74
C PHE A 545 6.11 2.34 38.88
N SER A 546 6.85 2.82 37.89
CA SER A 546 7.23 4.22 37.78
C SER A 546 7.20 4.66 36.33
N TRP A 547 6.97 5.95 36.10
CA TRP A 547 6.91 6.48 34.76
C TRP A 547 7.38 7.92 34.70
N GLN A 548 7.85 8.32 33.52
CA GLN A 548 8.34 9.66 33.21
C GLN A 548 7.90 10.03 31.79
N ARG A 549 7.62 11.32 31.54
CA ARG A 549 7.44 11.82 30.18
C ARG A 549 8.78 11.88 29.45
N GLY A 550 8.75 11.63 28.15
CA GLY A 550 9.89 11.80 27.26
C GLY A 550 10.07 13.25 26.81
N ALA A 551 10.67 13.43 25.64
CA ALA A 551 10.93 14.75 25.09
C ALA A 551 9.64 15.44 24.59
N SER A 552 8.66 14.65 24.15
CA SER A 552 7.33 15.13 23.77
C SER A 552 6.25 14.70 24.77
N ALA A 553 5.12 15.41 24.76
CA ALA A 553 3.96 15.08 25.62
C ALA A 553 3.34 13.70 25.34
N ARG A 554 3.63 13.11 24.18
CA ARG A 554 3.16 11.79 23.76
C ARG A 554 4.15 10.68 24.14
N GLU A 555 5.37 10.99 24.57
CA GLU A 555 6.38 9.98 24.91
C GLU A 555 6.36 9.64 26.40
N PHE A 556 6.48 8.35 26.68
CA PHE A 556 6.51 7.83 28.05
C PHE A 556 7.61 6.78 28.19
N VAL A 557 8.31 6.85 29.32
CA VAL A 557 9.20 5.79 29.79
C VAL A 557 8.56 5.20 31.04
N VAL A 558 8.32 3.90 31.03
CA VAL A 558 7.74 3.16 32.15
C VAL A 558 8.74 2.14 32.68
N THR A 559 8.71 1.89 33.99
CA THR A 559 9.38 0.75 34.62
C THR A 559 8.34 -0.05 35.36
N LEU A 560 8.15 -1.32 34.99
CA LEU A 560 7.22 -2.24 35.65
C LEU A 560 7.98 -3.47 36.12
N GLY A 561 8.00 -3.74 37.43
CA GLY A 561 8.70 -4.90 37.98
C GLY A 561 10.22 -4.91 37.74
N GLY A 562 10.82 -3.74 37.46
CA GLY A 562 12.23 -3.60 37.11
C GLY A 562 12.51 -3.62 35.61
N GLU A 563 11.53 -3.98 34.77
CA GLU A 563 11.65 -3.93 33.32
C GLU A 563 11.30 -2.54 32.80
N ARG A 564 12.21 -1.96 32.00
CA ARG A 564 12.03 -0.62 31.42
C ARG A 564 11.46 -0.72 30.01
N GLY A 565 10.35 -0.03 29.76
CA GLY A 565 9.75 0.17 28.45
C GLY A 565 9.72 1.65 28.07
N ALA A 566 9.88 1.95 26.79
CA ALA A 566 9.70 3.31 26.26
C ALA A 566 8.83 3.24 25.01
N GLY A 567 7.90 4.18 24.88
CA GLY A 567 6.97 4.21 23.76
C GLY A 567 6.24 5.54 23.65
N ARG A 568 5.39 5.64 22.63
CA ARG A 568 4.52 6.79 22.39
C ARG A 568 3.08 6.39 22.64
N VAL A 569 2.30 7.30 23.21
CA VAL A 569 0.86 7.17 23.38
C VAL A 569 0.16 8.37 22.78
N VAL A 570 -0.70 8.13 21.80
CA VAL A 570 -1.59 9.13 21.20
C VAL A 570 -2.99 8.87 21.73
N ALA A 571 -3.55 9.81 22.48
CA ALA A 571 -4.88 9.68 23.07
C ALA A 571 -5.91 10.51 22.29
N GLU A 572 -7.00 9.86 21.88
CA GLU A 572 -8.17 10.45 21.22
C GLU A 572 -9.42 10.12 22.05
N GLY A 573 -9.87 11.07 22.86
CA GLY A 573 -10.92 10.79 23.85
C GLY A 573 -10.45 9.71 24.82
N ASP A 574 -11.22 8.63 24.95
CA ASP A 574 -10.86 7.48 25.80
C ASP A 574 -10.16 6.35 25.03
N THR A 575 -9.82 6.57 23.76
CA THR A 575 -9.02 5.65 22.96
C THR A 575 -7.54 6.05 23.02
N PHE A 576 -6.67 5.09 23.34
CA PHE A 576 -5.22 5.27 23.47
C PHE A 576 -4.51 4.37 22.45
N HIS A 577 -3.84 5.00 21.49
CA HIS A 577 -2.98 4.32 20.53
C HIS A 577 -1.56 4.27 21.10
N VAL A 578 -1.09 3.08 21.41
CA VAL A 578 0.20 2.82 22.06
C VAL A 578 1.18 2.22 21.07
N PHE A 579 2.30 2.90 20.89
CA PHE A 579 3.41 2.48 20.04
C PHE A 579 4.61 2.09 20.92
N VAL A 580 5.00 0.81 20.90
CA VAL A 580 6.11 0.30 21.71
C VAL A 580 6.84 -0.83 20.98
N GLN A 581 8.16 -0.71 20.82
CA GLN A 581 8.98 -1.72 20.14
C GLN A 581 8.47 -2.13 18.75
N GLY A 582 7.83 -1.20 18.03
CA GLY A 582 7.21 -1.44 16.71
C GLY A 582 5.82 -2.09 16.72
N ALA A 583 5.33 -2.48 17.88
CA ALA A 583 3.92 -2.81 18.04
C ALA A 583 3.08 -1.53 18.09
N ALA A 584 1.94 -1.56 17.41
CA ALA A 584 0.87 -0.58 17.52
C ALA A 584 -0.37 -1.27 18.10
N ASP A 585 -0.78 -0.84 19.29
CA ASP A 585 -1.95 -1.34 20.02
C ASP A 585 -2.96 -0.21 20.20
N THR A 586 -4.24 -0.49 20.00
CA THR A 586 -5.32 0.47 20.29
C THR A 586 -6.09 -0.02 21.51
N LEU A 587 -6.10 0.76 22.58
CA LEU A 587 -6.69 0.44 23.86
C LEU A 587 -7.74 1.48 24.22
N GLU A 588 -8.98 1.05 24.40
CA GLU A 588 -10.06 1.89 24.91
C GLU A 588 -10.10 1.81 26.43
N TRP A 589 -10.05 2.96 27.09
CA TRP A 589 -10.22 3.05 28.53
C TRP A 589 -11.70 3.02 28.89
N LEU A 590 -12.12 1.95 29.56
CA LEU A 590 -13.48 1.79 30.04
C LEU A 590 -13.68 2.60 31.33
N SER A 591 -14.10 3.85 31.17
CA SER A 591 -14.36 4.76 32.30
C SER A 591 -15.55 4.25 33.13
N PRO A 592 -15.37 4.04 34.46
CA PRO A 592 -16.46 3.63 35.34
C PRO A 592 -17.64 4.61 35.37
N LEU A 593 -17.43 5.88 34.98
CA LEU A 593 -18.46 6.93 34.95
C LEU A 593 -19.24 6.95 33.61
N ALA A 594 -18.69 6.39 32.53
CA ALA A 594 -19.36 6.35 31.22
C ALA A 594 -20.43 5.25 31.15
N HIS A 595 -20.24 4.14 31.87
CA HIS A 595 -21.17 2.99 31.88
C HIS A 595 -22.50 3.20 32.62
N ALA A 596 -22.81 4.42 33.08
CA ALA A 596 -24.12 4.74 33.63
C ALA A 596 -25.18 5.05 32.53
N GLY A 597 -24.79 5.21 31.26
CA GLY A 597 -25.68 5.65 30.18
C GLY A 597 -25.95 4.65 29.03
N ASP A 598 -25.07 3.68 28.77
CA ASP A 598 -25.06 2.95 27.47
C ASP A 598 -25.46 1.45 27.56
N ALA A 599 -26.17 1.04 28.61
CA ALA A 599 -26.70 -0.32 28.70
C ALA A 599 -27.99 -0.50 27.87
N GLU A 600 -27.97 -0.22 26.57
CA GLU A 600 -28.98 -0.66 25.61
C GLU A 600 -28.47 -0.44 24.17
N HIS A 601 -28.72 -1.40 23.26
CA HIS A 601 -28.42 -1.52 21.81
C HIS A 601 -27.46 -2.70 21.55
N GLY A 602 -27.82 -3.85 20.96
CA GLY A 602 -28.93 -4.24 20.11
C GLY A 602 -28.36 -5.22 19.06
N GLY A 603 -28.44 -6.53 19.31
CA GLY A 603 -27.97 -7.56 18.38
C GLY A 603 -28.93 -7.68 17.19
N GLY A 604 -28.42 -7.41 15.98
CA GLY A 604 -29.23 -7.43 14.73
C GLY A 604 -28.80 -6.38 13.68
N ARG A 605 -27.83 -5.52 13.98
CA ARG A 605 -27.33 -4.47 13.07
C ARG A 605 -26.22 -5.00 12.17
N LEU A 606 -26.40 -4.91 10.86
CA LEU A 606 -25.34 -5.11 9.87
C LEU A 606 -24.80 -3.77 9.42
N THR A 607 -23.52 -3.53 9.69
CA THR A 607 -22.83 -2.27 9.38
C THR A 607 -21.90 -2.43 8.18
N ALA A 608 -21.61 -1.31 7.52
CA ALA A 608 -20.63 -1.23 6.46
C ALA A 608 -19.24 -1.56 7.06
N PRO A 609 -18.54 -2.58 6.55
CA PRO A 609 -17.22 -2.96 7.06
C PRO A 609 -16.12 -1.99 6.60
N MET A 610 -16.46 -1.09 5.68
CA MET A 610 -15.59 -0.10 5.08
C MET A 610 -16.41 1.03 4.46
N PRO A 611 -15.84 2.25 4.31
CA PRO A 611 -16.42 3.31 3.51
C PRO A 611 -16.41 2.91 2.03
N GLY A 612 -17.51 3.10 1.32
CA GLY A 612 -17.63 2.65 -0.06
C GLY A 612 -18.95 3.08 -0.69
N LYS A 613 -19.09 2.81 -1.98
CA LYS A 613 -20.31 3.04 -2.74
C LYS A 613 -21.11 1.75 -2.82
N VAL A 614 -22.41 1.78 -2.56
CA VAL A 614 -23.29 0.63 -2.80
C VAL A 614 -23.42 0.43 -4.31
N ILE A 615 -22.99 -0.71 -4.84
CA ILE A 615 -23.08 -1.05 -6.27
C ILE A 615 -24.20 -2.04 -6.59
N ALA A 616 -24.62 -2.85 -5.60
CA ALA A 616 -25.78 -3.70 -5.74
C ALA A 616 -26.46 -3.92 -4.38
N VAL A 617 -27.79 -3.87 -4.36
CA VAL A 617 -28.61 -4.36 -3.25
C VAL A 617 -29.29 -5.63 -3.77
N LEU A 618 -29.03 -6.76 -3.10
CA LEU A 618 -29.43 -8.10 -3.57
C LEU A 618 -30.66 -8.64 -2.83
N VAL A 619 -31.20 -7.88 -1.88
CA VAL A 619 -32.35 -8.26 -1.04
C VAL A 619 -33.32 -7.11 -0.86
N GLU A 620 -34.59 -7.45 -0.59
CA GLU A 620 -35.66 -6.50 -0.32
C GLU A 620 -36.12 -6.57 1.16
N PRO A 621 -36.62 -5.47 1.74
CA PRO A 621 -37.30 -5.52 3.04
C PRO A 621 -38.44 -6.55 3.04
N GLY A 622 -38.51 -7.37 4.09
CA GLY A 622 -39.44 -8.51 4.24
C GLY A 622 -38.91 -9.83 3.66
N GLN A 623 -37.76 -9.85 2.99
CA GLN A 623 -37.20 -11.07 2.41
C GLN A 623 -36.54 -11.95 3.47
N ALA A 624 -36.89 -13.24 3.49
CA ALA A 624 -36.19 -14.24 4.29
C ALA A 624 -34.85 -14.61 3.64
N VAL A 625 -33.78 -14.63 4.43
CA VAL A 625 -32.42 -14.92 3.99
C VAL A 625 -31.80 -16.02 4.86
N GLU A 626 -31.04 -16.91 4.22
CA GLU A 626 -30.26 -17.94 4.90
C GLU A 626 -28.90 -17.38 5.38
N ALA A 627 -28.28 -18.03 6.35
CA ALA A 627 -26.93 -17.68 6.77
C ALA A 627 -25.95 -17.76 5.58
N GLY A 628 -25.15 -16.71 5.36
CA GLY A 628 -24.22 -16.57 4.26
C GLY A 628 -24.83 -16.06 2.95
N ALA A 629 -26.15 -15.83 2.87
CA ALA A 629 -26.79 -15.28 1.68
C ALA A 629 -26.27 -13.86 1.39
N PRO A 630 -25.92 -13.52 0.15
CA PRO A 630 -25.40 -12.20 -0.20
C PRO A 630 -26.51 -11.15 -0.12
N LEU A 631 -26.26 -10.05 0.59
CA LEU A 631 -27.26 -9.02 0.88
C LEU A 631 -27.01 -7.73 0.10
N ILE A 632 -25.80 -7.19 0.16
CA ILE A 632 -25.42 -5.94 -0.49
C ILE A 632 -23.97 -6.05 -0.96
N VAL A 633 -23.67 -5.44 -2.10
CA VAL A 633 -22.33 -5.36 -2.67
C VAL A 633 -21.89 -3.91 -2.66
N MET A 634 -20.74 -3.66 -2.06
CA MET A 634 -20.12 -2.34 -1.99
C MET A 634 -18.84 -2.32 -2.83
N GLU A 635 -18.58 -1.20 -3.49
CA GLU A 635 -17.33 -0.90 -4.17
C GLU A 635 -16.58 0.19 -3.40
N ALA A 636 -15.33 -0.08 -3.09
CA ALA A 636 -14.41 0.92 -2.59
C ALA A 636 -13.07 0.71 -3.27
N MET A 637 -12.47 1.79 -3.78
CA MET A 637 -11.11 1.75 -4.34
C MET A 637 -10.93 0.67 -5.43
N LYS A 638 -11.95 0.51 -6.29
CA LYS A 638 -12.03 -0.49 -7.39
C LYS A 638 -12.08 -1.95 -6.94
N MET A 639 -12.34 -2.20 -5.66
CA MET A 639 -12.60 -3.52 -5.11
C MET A 639 -14.07 -3.67 -4.72
N GLU A 640 -14.69 -4.76 -5.15
CA GLU A 640 -16.04 -5.14 -4.75
C GLU A 640 -16.01 -6.03 -3.50
N HIS A 641 -16.91 -5.78 -2.56
CA HIS A 641 -17.09 -6.56 -1.36
C HIS A 641 -18.57 -6.88 -1.15
N THR A 642 -18.88 -8.17 -1.09
CA THR A 642 -20.24 -8.67 -0.85
C THR A 642 -20.42 -8.94 0.63
N ILE A 643 -21.39 -8.26 1.24
CA ILE A 643 -21.77 -8.46 2.63
C ILE A 643 -22.87 -9.54 2.66
N GLY A 644 -22.57 -10.65 3.35
CA GLY A 644 -23.50 -11.76 3.54
C GLY A 644 -24.25 -11.70 4.86
N ALA A 645 -25.38 -12.40 4.95
CA ALA A 645 -26.13 -12.56 6.18
C ALA A 645 -25.32 -13.35 7.22
N PRO A 646 -25.14 -12.86 8.46
CA PRO A 646 -24.39 -13.57 9.49
C PRO A 646 -25.15 -14.79 10.06
N SER A 647 -26.48 -14.78 9.93
CA SER A 647 -27.38 -15.85 10.36
C SER A 647 -28.66 -15.81 9.52
N ALA A 648 -29.47 -16.86 9.58
CA ALA A 648 -30.77 -16.86 8.93
C ALA A 648 -31.74 -15.88 9.62
N GLY A 649 -32.53 -15.15 8.85
CA GLY A 649 -33.43 -14.13 9.39
C GLY A 649 -34.27 -13.45 8.30
N VAL A 650 -35.04 -12.45 8.70
CA VAL A 650 -35.84 -11.63 7.78
C VAL A 650 -35.23 -10.23 7.70
N VAL A 651 -35.05 -9.71 6.49
CA VAL A 651 -34.56 -8.35 6.26
C VAL A 651 -35.64 -7.37 6.73
N ALA A 652 -35.39 -6.63 7.81
CA ALA A 652 -36.35 -5.65 8.32
C ALA A 652 -36.28 -4.36 7.49
N GLU A 653 -35.07 -3.82 7.31
CA GLU A 653 -34.84 -2.58 6.58
C GLU A 653 -33.51 -2.61 5.82
N VAL A 654 -33.49 -1.93 4.66
CA VAL A 654 -32.29 -1.61 3.88
C VAL A 654 -32.17 -0.09 3.84
N LEU A 655 -31.05 0.45 4.35
CA LEU A 655 -30.90 1.88 4.65
C LEU A 655 -30.24 2.69 3.52
N TYR A 656 -29.70 2.02 2.49
CA TYR A 656 -28.97 2.65 1.39
C TYR A 656 -29.36 2.05 0.04
N ALA A 657 -29.44 2.91 -0.98
CA ALA A 657 -29.75 2.53 -2.35
C ALA A 657 -28.48 2.32 -3.20
N VAL A 658 -28.63 1.66 -4.35
CA VAL A 658 -27.54 1.55 -5.34
C VAL A 658 -27.13 2.94 -5.80
N GLY A 659 -25.84 3.24 -5.65
CA GLY A 659 -25.26 4.54 -5.95
C GLY A 659 -24.81 5.33 -4.71
N ASP A 660 -25.33 5.01 -3.53
CA ASP A 660 -25.08 5.79 -2.31
C ASP A 660 -23.67 5.57 -1.76
N GLN A 661 -23.09 6.65 -1.23
CA GLN A 661 -21.82 6.62 -0.52
C GLN A 661 -22.06 6.37 0.97
N VAL A 662 -21.35 5.39 1.52
CA VAL A 662 -21.49 4.93 2.90
C VAL A 662 -20.15 5.07 3.63
N ALA A 663 -20.19 5.42 4.92
CA ALA A 663 -19.03 5.53 5.80
C ALA A 663 -18.77 4.20 6.55
N ASP A 664 -17.56 4.04 7.11
CA ASP A 664 -17.20 2.85 7.92
C ASP A 664 -18.13 2.77 9.14
N GLY A 665 -18.60 1.57 9.46
CA GLY A 665 -19.49 1.33 10.58
C GLY A 665 -20.92 1.85 10.42
N ALA A 666 -21.27 2.48 9.30
CA ALA A 666 -22.65 2.93 9.05
C ALA A 666 -23.58 1.72 8.92
N GLN A 667 -24.75 1.78 9.56
CA GLN A 667 -25.70 0.68 9.51
C GLN A 667 -26.31 0.54 8.11
N LEU A 668 -26.15 -0.62 7.49
CA LEU A 668 -26.62 -0.90 6.14
C LEU A 668 -27.98 -1.59 6.12
N ILE A 669 -28.09 -2.66 6.91
CA ILE A 669 -29.26 -3.55 6.96
C ILE A 669 -29.57 -3.89 8.41
N THR A 670 -30.85 -4.01 8.72
CA THR A 670 -31.33 -4.57 9.99
C THR A 670 -31.93 -5.94 9.71
N LEU A 671 -31.49 -6.96 10.44
CA LEU A 671 -32.10 -8.30 10.39
C LEU A 671 -32.93 -8.54 11.64
N GLU A 672 -34.14 -9.05 11.45
CA GLU A 672 -34.92 -9.69 12.51
C GLU A 672 -34.52 -11.17 12.55
N THR A 673 -33.95 -11.59 13.67
CA THR A 673 -33.63 -13.01 13.91
C THR A 673 -34.92 -13.80 14.00
N ALA A 674 -35.05 -14.88 13.25
CA ALA A 674 -36.12 -15.84 13.47
C ALA A 674 -35.93 -16.48 14.86
N ALA A 675 -36.95 -16.37 15.72
CA ALA A 675 -36.93 -16.90 17.09
C ALA A 675 -36.81 -18.42 17.14
#